data_AF-A0A5S3Y1S0-F1
#
_entry.id   AF-A0A5S3Y1S0-F1
#
_cell.length_a   1.000
_cell.length_b   1.000
_cell.length_c   1.000
_cell.angle_alpha   90.00
_cell.angle_beta   90.00
_cell.angle_gamma   90.00
#
_symmetry.space_group_name_H-M   'P 1'
#
loop_
_entity.id
_entity.type
_entity.pdbx_description
1 polymer ?
#
loop_
_entity_poly.entity_id
_entity_poly.type
_entity_poly.pdbx_seq_one_letter_code
_entity_poly.pdbx_strand_id
1 'polypeptide(L)'
;MPLFRWLSVIVFSSLLAACGGGGSLESDGGSLDGGDDSTAEASYEIAVQGFSLSSGEQDNQVTADSPLTISATLTNNDEAVAGVVINFSLNGDIGLLDPVSGTDLTDSNGVASIKLTAGDTAGAGIVTATYALDGDTYSDTFGFTSDGSESDDSSVSGSVTLNLTITDTSGAPFTVDNPVSKDNKGTVTATLLDEETPLAGQLISFSTNFTGKITPVLGTALTDSNGEASVTLSSGDAKGAGQVVATYTDESGNAVTKIAGFISNGDEAPDDAIQYSVTASLLTGCVPSWDDNRSNVKLDPTSIASGCSITNSVSSAELADLFIEVTNQQSGDAVANALVEVTTDLGTVLPSSGRALTDSFGVALLKIQPGNTGGAGTITVSALDEQISTNFAVGIADLILEVDNGLNVDSNGDVIPLKAGGSTIIEVTLKDEEGNLYTTPTDVEFSSTCVDNNNSSIDASVKSSSGIASSTYRANGCGIDDVVNITVETGGKNFTASTIIPVEVSAVQSIQFIDVSEPVIALPPGEGGLPTQSVVRFRLLDADGIVSPQQRIDFKLTDSTGLAGLTQRTANTDNDGVVQTTVTSGIVPGPLVVKACFVSKTDVAALPEGDDLSCWTDEVQLCADEPTNDICPEGTLHLVPLAEQINAVSSQLALYSGITDQNSFDLSPQVFNPNALNYNGITNSLTVYFGDQFNQFNSNGVESTVLTESGVVGPQSNEAVCRTTDASCVVTWRSQGERPFYDYKWGNRIGEIDGNSATTEGINPKTGDVNCDPYFETAAPCIGTLVRAKNDPNGVIRGGRTSIIAVAKGQESFVDEESSDGITRRNGLFDIGEYYTLYDLPEAFNDHNENSTFDKANCSDADSDSYDPNTDQCSELNSRGGHNETWRDLNNNGIYDGADGLYNGLLCSEAAFNAGQCTRDLIEVRKQIEVVMSGDDPYVRFAVLKSNEVVSAPYEVLVPADCSSTIAGVFEVSDNALWCDVASIDLSEVSRANPDYDATDPNETDPETLEVGLSSINVRIFYSDEFGNPLPAGTEVSLTADNGDFSIIEHEETIPSTNRDSTMYSDVRIARESDGNQDQDGVLTITFQFENQLGGTKTVSRSISIIDDK
;
A
#
# COMPACT_ATOMS: atom_id res chain seq x y z
N MET A 1 -5.80 4.54 16.40
CA MET A 1 -6.92 5.21 15.70
C MET A 1 -7.77 4.13 15.04
N PRO A 2 -9.09 4.06 15.33
CA PRO A 2 -9.87 2.84 15.15
C PRO A 2 -10.75 2.91 13.90
N LEU A 3 -10.45 2.10 12.89
CA LEU A 3 -11.40 1.86 11.79
C LEU A 3 -11.25 0.48 11.11
N PHE A 4 -10.43 -0.42 11.67
CA PHE A 4 -10.21 -1.76 11.12
C PHE A 4 -10.69 -2.90 12.04
N ARG A 5 -11.38 -2.59 13.14
CA ARG A 5 -11.83 -3.57 14.13
C ARG A 5 -13.30 -3.99 14.02
N TRP A 6 -14.04 -3.43 13.05
CA TRP A 6 -15.48 -3.67 12.86
C TRP A 6 -15.84 -4.46 11.59
N LEU A 7 -14.87 -4.80 10.74
CA LEU A 7 -15.12 -5.58 9.51
C LEU A 7 -14.81 -7.08 9.65
N SER A 8 -14.10 -7.48 10.71
CA SER A 8 -13.64 -8.87 10.91
C SER A 8 -14.56 -9.74 11.77
N VAL A 9 -15.68 -9.20 12.26
CA VAL A 9 -16.62 -9.92 13.16
C VAL A 9 -17.92 -10.35 12.45
N ILE A 10 -18.16 -9.91 11.20
CA ILE A 10 -19.42 -10.19 10.48
C ILE A 10 -19.29 -11.29 9.40
N VAL A 11 -18.07 -11.75 9.08
CA VAL A 11 -17.83 -12.73 7.98
C VAL A 11 -17.54 -14.16 8.47
N PHE A 12 -17.59 -14.43 9.78
CA PHE A 12 -17.24 -15.76 10.34
C PHE A 12 -18.33 -16.45 11.17
N SER A 13 -19.60 -16.02 11.07
CA SER A 13 -20.71 -16.61 11.84
C SER A 13 -21.80 -17.29 11.00
N SER A 14 -21.51 -17.67 9.75
CA SER A 14 -22.50 -18.29 8.86
C SER A 14 -22.09 -19.66 8.33
N LEU A 15 -21.55 -20.54 9.18
CA LEU A 15 -21.38 -21.97 8.88
C LEU A 15 -21.40 -22.78 10.18
N LEU A 16 -22.58 -23.26 10.58
CA LEU A 16 -22.86 -24.55 11.25
C LEU A 16 -24.19 -24.48 12.04
N ALA A 17 -25.27 -24.97 11.41
CA ALA A 17 -26.34 -25.73 12.07
C ALA A 17 -27.31 -26.24 11.01
N ALA A 18 -27.01 -27.42 10.45
CA ALA A 18 -28.03 -28.36 10.02
C ALA A 18 -28.29 -29.30 11.20
N CYS A 19 -29.55 -29.49 11.60
CA CYS A 19 -30.19 -30.80 11.75
C CYS A 19 -31.62 -30.68 12.31
N GLY A 20 -32.54 -31.52 11.82
CA GLY A 20 -33.84 -31.70 12.48
C GLY A 20 -34.81 -32.72 11.87
N GLY A 21 -34.43 -34.00 11.77
CA GLY A 21 -35.37 -35.15 11.88
C GLY A 21 -35.19 -36.28 10.84
N GLY A 22 -34.95 -37.55 11.17
CA GLY A 22 -34.83 -38.23 12.47
C GLY A 22 -34.56 -39.76 12.35
N GLY A 23 -34.37 -40.47 13.47
CA GLY A 23 -34.54 -41.94 13.55
C GLY A 23 -33.64 -42.80 14.47
N SER A 24 -34.07 -43.01 15.72
CA SER A 24 -33.98 -44.23 16.59
C SER A 24 -32.70 -44.66 17.38
N LEU A 25 -32.95 -44.84 18.70
CA LEU A 25 -32.56 -45.90 19.68
C LEU A 25 -31.16 -45.97 20.35
N GLU A 26 -31.22 -46.12 21.70
CA GLU A 26 -30.21 -46.62 22.68
C GLU A 26 -28.94 -45.74 22.90
N SER A 27 -28.31 -45.57 24.07
CA SER A 27 -28.50 -45.94 25.49
C SER A 27 -27.54 -45.07 26.34
N ASP A 28 -27.97 -44.73 27.57
CA ASP A 28 -27.15 -44.56 28.79
C ASP A 28 -26.14 -43.40 28.95
N GLY A 29 -26.10 -42.82 30.16
CA GLY A 29 -24.89 -42.17 30.70
C GLY A 29 -24.86 -40.65 30.95
N GLY A 30 -25.60 -40.18 31.96
CA GLY A 30 -25.11 -39.35 33.08
C GLY A 30 -24.46 -37.95 32.91
N SER A 31 -25.00 -37.00 33.69
CA SER A 31 -24.31 -35.90 34.40
C SER A 31 -23.74 -34.73 33.56
N LEU A 32 -23.83 -33.44 33.91
CA LEU A 32 -24.19 -32.69 35.13
C LEU A 32 -24.39 -31.20 34.77
N ASP A 33 -25.42 -30.60 35.37
CA ASP A 33 -25.42 -29.32 36.12
C ASP A 33 -25.38 -27.93 35.42
N GLY A 34 -26.34 -27.08 35.81
CA GLY A 34 -26.14 -25.62 35.99
C GLY A 34 -27.19 -24.66 35.37
N GLY A 35 -28.08 -24.07 36.20
CA GLY A 35 -29.19 -23.12 35.90
C GLY A 35 -28.80 -21.72 35.34
N ASP A 36 -29.69 -20.74 35.16
CA ASP A 36 -30.99 -20.40 35.77
C ASP A 36 -31.73 -19.27 34.98
N ASP A 37 -33.06 -19.24 35.13
CA ASP A 37 -34.10 -18.18 35.01
C ASP A 37 -34.45 -17.42 33.69
N SER A 38 -35.75 -17.44 33.29
CA SER A 38 -36.49 -16.26 32.77
C SER A 38 -38.00 -16.50 32.47
N THR A 39 -38.84 -15.61 33.03
CA THR A 39 -40.14 -15.04 32.58
C THR A 39 -41.19 -15.92 31.89
N ALA A 40 -42.36 -16.06 32.53
CA ALA A 40 -43.54 -16.77 31.99
C ALA A 40 -44.19 -16.03 30.81
N GLU A 41 -44.24 -16.69 29.66
CA GLU A 41 -44.91 -16.25 28.42
C GLU A 41 -46.45 -16.36 28.55
N ALA A 42 -47.18 -15.52 27.80
CA ALA A 42 -48.65 -15.52 27.75
C ALA A 42 -49.19 -16.66 26.86
N SER A 43 -50.15 -17.44 27.33
CA SER A 43 -50.78 -18.56 26.61
C SER A 43 -52.27 -18.27 26.38
N TYR A 44 -52.63 -17.90 25.15
CA TYR A 44 -54.03 -17.72 24.76
C TYR A 44 -54.69 -19.04 24.36
N GLU A 45 -55.90 -19.30 24.84
CA GLU A 45 -56.71 -20.47 24.50
C GLU A 45 -58.14 -20.03 24.14
N ILE A 46 -58.70 -20.64 23.09
CA ILE A 46 -60.09 -20.42 22.67
C ILE A 46 -60.85 -21.74 22.75
N ALA A 47 -62.07 -21.71 23.30
CA ALA A 47 -62.93 -22.88 23.40
C ALA A 47 -64.33 -22.57 22.83
N VAL A 48 -64.82 -23.40 21.92
CA VAL A 48 -66.09 -23.19 21.21
C VAL A 48 -67.15 -24.22 21.60
N GLN A 49 -68.36 -23.76 21.94
CA GLN A 49 -69.48 -24.61 22.32
C GLN A 49 -70.80 -24.11 21.70
N GLY A 50 -71.68 -25.03 21.33
CA GLY A 50 -73.03 -24.72 20.84
C GLY A 50 -74.10 -24.94 21.91
N PHE A 51 -75.06 -24.01 21.99
CA PHE A 51 -76.19 -24.07 22.92
C PHE A 51 -77.50 -23.87 22.18
N SER A 52 -78.54 -24.66 22.47
CA SER A 52 -79.85 -24.45 21.83
C SER A 52 -80.45 -23.11 22.25
N LEU A 53 -80.85 -22.29 21.28
CA LEU A 53 -81.44 -20.98 21.53
C LEU A 53 -82.76 -21.06 22.32
N SER A 54 -83.46 -22.20 22.21
CA SER A 54 -84.75 -22.41 22.86
C SER A 54 -84.64 -22.90 24.31
N SER A 55 -83.64 -23.72 24.63
CA SER A 55 -83.48 -24.35 25.96
C SER A 55 -82.31 -23.80 26.77
N GLY A 56 -81.27 -23.23 26.13
CA GLY A 56 -80.05 -22.75 26.75
C GLY A 56 -79.04 -23.85 27.14
N GLU A 57 -79.34 -25.11 26.86
CA GLU A 57 -78.45 -26.26 27.12
C GLU A 57 -77.51 -26.53 25.95
N GLN A 58 -76.37 -27.18 26.21
CA GLN A 58 -75.44 -27.57 25.13
C GLN A 58 -76.12 -28.53 24.16
N ASP A 59 -76.04 -28.20 22.88
CA ASP A 59 -76.62 -28.99 21.80
C ASP A 59 -75.79 -28.82 20.53
N ASN A 60 -75.80 -29.85 19.69
CA ASN A 60 -75.07 -29.91 18.42
C ASN A 60 -75.97 -30.30 17.24
N GLN A 61 -77.29 -30.24 17.41
CA GLN A 61 -78.26 -30.35 16.31
C GLN A 61 -78.95 -29.01 16.04
N VAL A 62 -79.06 -28.65 14.77
CA VAL A 62 -79.75 -27.44 14.33
C VAL A 62 -80.88 -27.81 13.37
N THR A 63 -82.06 -27.23 13.60
CA THR A 63 -83.22 -27.35 12.70
C THR A 63 -83.83 -25.97 12.48
N ALA A 64 -84.74 -25.84 11.50
CA ALA A 64 -85.44 -24.57 11.24
C ALA A 64 -86.15 -24.00 12.50
N ASP A 65 -86.71 -24.87 13.35
CA ASP A 65 -87.43 -24.49 14.58
C ASP A 65 -86.54 -24.39 15.83
N SER A 66 -85.32 -24.96 15.78
CA SER A 66 -84.38 -25.00 16.91
C SER A 66 -82.97 -24.53 16.50
N PRO A 67 -82.74 -23.21 16.40
CA PRO A 67 -81.41 -22.65 16.14
C PRO A 67 -80.44 -22.85 17.31
N LEU A 68 -79.14 -22.84 17.03
CA LEU A 68 -78.09 -22.83 18.04
C LEU A 68 -77.48 -21.43 18.22
N THR A 69 -76.99 -21.15 19.43
CA THR A 69 -76.07 -20.05 19.73
C THR A 69 -74.69 -20.66 19.93
N ILE A 70 -73.76 -20.34 19.04
CA ILE A 70 -72.37 -20.75 19.14
C ILE A 70 -71.62 -19.71 19.96
N SER A 71 -70.98 -20.13 21.04
CA SER A 71 -70.22 -19.26 21.95
C SER A 71 -68.76 -19.67 21.98
N ALA A 72 -67.87 -18.71 21.70
CA ALA A 72 -66.42 -18.86 21.79
C ALA A 72 -65.90 -18.10 23.00
N THR A 73 -65.22 -18.79 23.91
CA THR A 73 -64.61 -18.20 25.11
C THR A 73 -63.11 -18.09 24.90
N LEU A 74 -62.55 -16.90 25.09
CA LEU A 74 -61.11 -16.62 24.97
C LEU A 74 -60.51 -16.34 26.35
N THR A 75 -59.47 -17.08 26.72
CA THR A 75 -58.67 -16.88 27.93
C THR A 75 -57.20 -16.65 27.61
N ASN A 76 -56.49 -15.94 28.49
CA ASN A 76 -55.04 -15.83 28.51
C ASN A 76 -54.55 -16.25 29.89
N ASN A 77 -53.76 -17.32 29.97
CA ASN A 77 -53.31 -17.88 31.24
C ASN A 77 -54.46 -18.07 32.25
N ASP A 78 -55.58 -18.63 31.77
CA ASP A 78 -56.85 -18.87 32.49
C ASP A 78 -57.67 -17.62 32.90
N GLU A 79 -57.26 -16.40 32.51
CA GLU A 79 -58.05 -15.17 32.71
C GLU A 79 -58.83 -14.76 31.43
N ALA A 80 -60.09 -14.36 31.59
CA ALA A 80 -60.97 -14.01 30.47
C ALA A 80 -60.55 -12.72 29.73
N VAL A 81 -60.55 -12.76 28.39
CA VAL A 81 -60.12 -11.64 27.53
C VAL A 81 -61.31 -10.96 26.87
N ALA A 82 -61.68 -9.77 27.37
CA ALA A 82 -62.84 -9.00 26.94
C ALA A 82 -62.52 -7.96 25.84
N GLY A 83 -63.50 -7.69 24.97
CA GLY A 83 -63.49 -6.59 24.00
C GLY A 83 -62.70 -6.84 22.71
N VAL A 84 -62.39 -8.10 22.38
CA VAL A 84 -61.65 -8.48 21.17
C VAL A 84 -62.55 -9.19 20.16
N VAL A 85 -62.24 -9.07 18.86
CA VAL A 85 -63.08 -9.64 17.79
C VAL A 85 -62.76 -11.13 17.62
N ILE A 86 -63.81 -11.95 17.60
CA ILE A 86 -63.76 -13.36 17.20
C ILE A 86 -64.43 -13.51 15.83
N ASN A 87 -63.75 -14.21 14.93
CA ASN A 87 -64.27 -14.53 13.60
C ASN A 87 -64.77 -15.97 13.56
N PHE A 88 -66.05 -16.15 13.27
CA PHE A 88 -66.74 -17.42 13.07
C PHE A 88 -66.92 -17.67 11.56
N SER A 89 -66.52 -18.85 11.13
CA SER A 89 -66.70 -19.30 9.75
C SER A 89 -67.32 -20.69 9.70
N LEU A 90 -68.09 -20.97 8.65
CA LEU A 90 -68.76 -22.24 8.46
C LEU A 90 -68.20 -22.92 7.21
N ASN A 91 -67.90 -24.21 7.33
CA ASN A 91 -67.41 -25.00 6.20
C ASN A 91 -68.60 -25.67 5.48
N GLY A 92 -69.03 -25.05 4.37
CA GLY A 92 -70.11 -25.53 3.49
C GLY A 92 -71.50 -24.94 3.80
N ASP A 93 -72.51 -25.30 3.00
CA ASP A 93 -73.87 -24.74 3.06
C ASP A 93 -74.83 -25.57 3.96
N ILE A 94 -74.28 -26.18 5.02
CA ILE A 94 -75.04 -27.07 5.93
C ILE A 94 -75.80 -26.27 7.01
N GLY A 95 -75.39 -25.03 7.27
CA GLY A 95 -76.04 -24.10 8.20
C GLY A 95 -75.75 -22.66 7.84
N LEU A 96 -76.51 -21.72 8.39
CA LEU A 96 -76.36 -20.28 8.14
C LEU A 96 -76.02 -19.53 9.43
N LEU A 97 -75.00 -18.66 9.36
CA LEU A 97 -74.63 -17.78 10.48
C LEU A 97 -75.44 -16.48 10.44
N ASP A 98 -75.90 -16.03 11.60
CA ASP A 98 -76.62 -14.76 11.78
C ASP A 98 -75.95 -13.93 12.90
N PRO A 99 -75.31 -12.80 12.57
CA PRO A 99 -75.23 -12.18 11.25
C PRO A 99 -74.31 -12.95 10.28
N VAL A 100 -74.64 -12.92 8.98
CA VAL A 100 -73.86 -13.60 7.91
C VAL A 100 -72.41 -13.11 7.79
N SER A 101 -72.07 -11.97 8.39
CA SER A 101 -70.70 -11.47 8.44
C SER A 101 -69.78 -12.33 9.29
N GLY A 102 -70.31 -13.17 10.18
CA GLY A 102 -69.53 -14.15 10.94
C GLY A 102 -68.69 -13.58 12.09
N THR A 103 -68.89 -12.35 12.56
CA THR A 103 -68.00 -11.73 13.56
C THR A 103 -68.75 -11.21 14.78
N ASP A 104 -68.18 -11.38 15.98
CA ASP A 104 -68.69 -10.76 17.23
C ASP A 104 -67.54 -10.40 18.21
N LEU A 105 -67.80 -9.52 19.18
CA LEU A 105 -66.82 -9.09 20.21
C LEU A 105 -66.97 -9.90 21.50
N THR A 106 -65.86 -10.27 22.13
CA THR A 106 -65.91 -10.91 23.46
C THR A 106 -66.45 -9.96 24.53
N ASP A 107 -67.33 -10.46 25.38
CA ASP A 107 -67.90 -9.73 26.51
C ASP A 107 -66.95 -9.69 27.73
N SER A 108 -67.42 -9.14 28.86
CA SER A 108 -66.61 -9.05 30.09
C SER A 108 -66.19 -10.40 30.70
N ASN A 109 -66.77 -11.51 30.24
CA ASN A 109 -66.41 -12.87 30.62
C ASN A 109 -65.56 -13.57 29.55
N GLY A 110 -65.13 -12.84 28.50
CA GLY A 110 -64.31 -13.37 27.42
C GLY A 110 -65.10 -14.15 26.36
N VAL A 111 -66.43 -14.04 26.32
CA VAL A 111 -67.29 -14.84 25.43
C VAL A 111 -67.83 -13.99 24.27
N ALA A 112 -67.66 -14.46 23.04
CA ALA A 112 -68.32 -13.93 21.83
C ALA A 112 -69.35 -14.95 21.31
N SER A 113 -70.52 -14.52 20.84
CA SER A 113 -71.61 -15.45 20.48
C SER A 113 -72.29 -15.11 19.16
N ILE A 114 -72.53 -16.13 18.33
CA ILE A 114 -73.23 -16.01 17.03
C ILE A 114 -74.36 -17.01 16.90
N LYS A 115 -75.45 -16.66 16.21
CA LYS A 115 -76.57 -17.57 15.97
C LYS A 115 -76.31 -18.42 14.72
N LEU A 116 -76.66 -19.71 14.80
CA LEU A 116 -76.57 -20.69 13.72
C LEU A 116 -77.96 -21.28 13.46
N THR A 117 -78.45 -21.18 12.23
CA THR A 117 -79.69 -21.83 11.74
C THR A 117 -79.36 -23.01 10.81
N ALA A 118 -80.32 -23.93 10.64
CA ALA A 118 -80.21 -25.01 9.67
C ALA A 118 -80.25 -24.43 8.26
N GLY A 119 -79.38 -24.87 7.35
CA GLY A 119 -79.46 -24.50 5.92
C GLY A 119 -80.35 -25.47 5.14
N ASP A 120 -80.36 -25.31 3.81
CA ASP A 120 -81.22 -26.10 2.89
C ASP A 120 -80.77 -27.56 2.71
N THR A 121 -79.59 -27.91 3.24
CA THR A 121 -78.97 -29.22 3.03
C THR A 121 -78.74 -29.93 4.37
N ALA A 122 -79.34 -31.11 4.53
CA ALA A 122 -79.12 -31.94 5.71
C ALA A 122 -77.71 -32.52 5.72
N GLY A 123 -76.99 -32.42 6.85
CA GLY A 123 -75.61 -32.89 6.94
C GLY A 123 -74.89 -32.50 8.23
N ALA A 124 -73.62 -32.88 8.35
CA ALA A 124 -72.74 -32.43 9.42
C ALA A 124 -71.90 -31.23 8.96
N GLY A 125 -71.86 -30.17 9.76
CA GLY A 125 -71.08 -28.97 9.52
C GLY A 125 -70.11 -28.70 10.65
N ILE A 126 -69.13 -27.83 10.40
CA ILE A 126 -68.17 -27.36 11.40
C ILE A 126 -68.16 -25.84 11.39
N VAL A 127 -68.29 -25.24 12.57
CA VAL A 127 -68.05 -23.82 12.81
C VAL A 127 -66.67 -23.66 13.42
N THR A 128 -65.84 -22.81 12.83
CA THR A 128 -64.51 -22.47 13.35
C THR A 128 -64.54 -21.06 13.91
N ALA A 129 -64.17 -20.88 15.17
CA ALA A 129 -63.93 -19.56 15.76
C ALA A 129 -62.42 -19.28 15.79
N THR A 130 -62.02 -18.07 15.45
CA THR A 130 -60.61 -17.69 15.36
C THR A 130 -60.35 -16.32 15.99
N TYR A 131 -59.29 -16.25 16.79
CA TYR A 131 -58.68 -15.04 17.30
C TYR A 131 -57.25 -14.93 16.76
N ALA A 132 -56.88 -13.75 16.26
CA ALA A 132 -55.54 -13.49 15.72
C ALA A 132 -54.92 -12.28 16.43
N LEU A 133 -53.68 -12.42 16.92
CA LEU A 133 -52.92 -11.35 17.56
C LEU A 133 -51.46 -11.43 17.12
N ASP A 134 -50.90 -10.30 16.65
CA ASP A 134 -49.49 -10.14 16.27
C ASP A 134 -48.90 -11.22 15.33
N GLY A 135 -49.76 -11.85 14.53
CA GLY A 135 -49.37 -12.86 13.53
C GLY A 135 -49.63 -14.31 13.93
N ASP A 136 -49.95 -14.56 15.21
CA ASP A 136 -50.35 -15.87 15.71
C ASP A 136 -51.87 -16.04 15.69
N THR A 137 -52.33 -17.23 15.32
CA THR A 137 -53.76 -17.59 15.25
C THR A 137 -54.11 -18.67 16.25
N TYR A 138 -55.10 -18.37 17.08
CA TYR A 138 -55.71 -19.29 18.03
C TYR A 138 -57.12 -19.62 17.53
N SER A 139 -57.41 -20.90 17.37
CA SER A 139 -58.70 -21.34 16.83
C SER A 139 -59.17 -22.62 17.49
N ASP A 140 -60.48 -22.75 17.60
CA ASP A 140 -61.14 -24.00 17.98
C ASP A 140 -62.41 -24.17 17.15
N THR A 141 -62.87 -25.41 17.06
CA THR A 141 -63.93 -25.81 16.13
C THR A 141 -65.06 -26.52 16.85
N PHE A 142 -66.29 -26.25 16.42
CA PHE A 142 -67.49 -26.90 16.90
C PHE A 142 -68.22 -27.61 15.76
N GLY A 143 -68.35 -28.93 15.87
CA GLY A 143 -69.11 -29.75 14.93
C GLY A 143 -70.59 -29.80 15.29
N PHE A 144 -71.46 -29.63 14.30
CA PHE A 144 -72.91 -29.72 14.45
C PHE A 144 -73.54 -30.54 13.31
N THR A 145 -74.82 -30.88 13.45
CA THR A 145 -75.61 -31.52 12.38
C THR A 145 -76.87 -30.70 12.10
N SER A 146 -77.16 -30.49 10.82
CA SER A 146 -78.35 -29.82 10.32
C SER A 146 -79.28 -30.83 9.66
N ASP A 147 -80.58 -30.63 9.85
CA ASP A 147 -81.61 -31.48 9.23
C ASP A 147 -82.03 -31.01 7.84
N GLY A 148 -81.46 -29.90 7.34
CA GLY A 148 -81.76 -29.39 6.00
C GLY A 148 -83.14 -28.77 5.86
N SER A 149 -83.83 -28.48 6.97
CA SER A 149 -85.25 -28.13 6.97
C SER A 149 -85.55 -26.68 6.63
N GLU A 150 -84.57 -25.88 6.19
CA GLU A 150 -84.84 -24.56 5.63
C GLU A 150 -85.49 -24.75 4.24
N SER A 151 -86.80 -24.93 4.23
CA SER A 151 -87.57 -25.04 3.00
C SER A 151 -87.95 -23.65 2.53
N ASP A 152 -87.47 -23.29 1.35
CA ASP A 152 -87.79 -22.11 0.54
C ASP A 152 -89.28 -22.06 0.13
N ASP A 153 -90.18 -22.00 1.13
CA ASP A 153 -91.63 -21.83 0.96
C ASP A 153 -92.14 -20.75 1.92
N SER A 154 -91.80 -19.51 1.58
CA SER A 154 -92.63 -18.36 1.93
C SER A 154 -93.59 -18.07 0.79
N SER A 155 -94.76 -18.70 0.86
CA SER A 155 -95.97 -18.33 0.14
C SER A 155 -96.17 -16.80 0.05
N VAL A 156 -96.18 -16.24 -1.16
CA VAL A 156 -97.05 -15.09 -1.48
C VAL A 156 -97.74 -15.32 -2.81
N SER A 157 -99.04 -15.58 -2.68
CA SER A 157 -100.07 -15.42 -3.70
C SER A 157 -100.02 -14.01 -4.31
N GLY A 158 -99.68 -13.94 -5.60
CA GLY A 158 -99.92 -12.78 -6.46
C GLY A 158 -99.56 -13.16 -7.89
N SER A 159 -100.51 -13.03 -8.80
CA SER A 159 -100.60 -13.37 -10.24
C SER A 159 -99.42 -13.12 -11.21
N VAL A 160 -98.21 -12.88 -10.74
CA VAL A 160 -97.04 -12.57 -11.57
C VAL A 160 -96.25 -13.85 -11.93
N THR A 161 -95.91 -14.01 -13.22
CA THR A 161 -95.13 -15.13 -13.77
C THR A 161 -93.90 -14.63 -14.51
N LEU A 162 -92.76 -15.32 -14.31
CA LEU A 162 -91.48 -15.03 -14.96
C LEU A 162 -91.02 -16.23 -15.79
N ASN A 163 -90.81 -16.02 -17.09
CA ASN A 163 -90.25 -17.02 -18.02
C ASN A 163 -88.85 -16.60 -18.47
N LEU A 164 -87.98 -17.57 -18.78
CA LEU A 164 -86.59 -17.32 -19.18
C LEU A 164 -86.22 -18.18 -20.39
N THR A 165 -85.62 -17.56 -21.41
CA THR A 165 -85.12 -18.24 -22.61
C THR A 165 -83.70 -17.82 -22.94
N ILE A 166 -82.91 -18.72 -23.51
CA ILE A 166 -81.54 -18.47 -23.97
C ILE A 166 -81.43 -18.95 -25.41
N THR A 167 -81.08 -18.06 -26.33
CA THR A 167 -80.94 -18.38 -27.75
C THR A 167 -79.68 -17.76 -28.34
N ASP A 168 -79.10 -18.40 -29.35
CA ASP A 168 -78.00 -17.82 -30.12
C ASP A 168 -78.46 -16.66 -31.02
N THR A 169 -77.52 -16.07 -31.75
CA THR A 169 -77.79 -14.95 -32.67
C THR A 169 -78.77 -15.29 -33.82
N SER A 170 -79.00 -16.59 -34.08
CA SER A 170 -79.96 -17.09 -35.06
C SER A 170 -81.31 -17.50 -34.45
N GLY A 171 -81.43 -17.46 -33.12
CA GLY A 171 -82.63 -17.83 -32.36
C GLY A 171 -82.70 -19.30 -31.95
N ALA A 172 -81.63 -20.09 -32.12
CA ALA A 172 -81.59 -21.50 -31.73
C ALA A 172 -81.11 -21.71 -30.28
N PRO A 173 -81.54 -22.76 -29.56
CA PRO A 173 -81.04 -23.06 -28.22
C PRO A 173 -79.60 -23.59 -28.25
N PHE A 174 -78.86 -23.37 -27.16
CA PHE A 174 -77.51 -23.89 -27.00
C PHE A 174 -77.52 -25.37 -26.60
N THR A 175 -76.69 -26.18 -27.25
CA THR A 175 -76.53 -27.63 -27.02
C THR A 175 -75.05 -28.00 -26.99
N VAL A 176 -74.71 -29.27 -26.75
CA VAL A 176 -73.31 -29.75 -26.85
C VAL A 176 -72.70 -29.57 -28.24
N ASP A 177 -73.52 -29.59 -29.30
CA ASP A 177 -73.08 -29.41 -30.69
C ASP A 177 -73.15 -27.93 -31.15
N ASN A 178 -73.87 -27.09 -30.41
CA ASN A 178 -73.96 -25.64 -30.61
C ASN A 178 -73.79 -24.93 -29.26
N PRO A 179 -72.57 -24.90 -28.68
CA PRO A 179 -72.33 -24.27 -27.38
C PRO A 179 -72.18 -22.75 -27.51
N VAL A 180 -72.32 -22.05 -26.38
CA VAL A 180 -71.91 -20.65 -26.26
C VAL A 180 -70.39 -20.59 -26.42
N SER A 181 -69.92 -19.73 -27.31
CA SER A 181 -68.50 -19.53 -27.61
C SER A 181 -68.17 -18.06 -27.76
N LYS A 182 -66.88 -17.73 -27.85
CA LYS A 182 -66.40 -16.36 -28.11
C LYS A 182 -67.04 -15.75 -29.37
N ASP A 183 -67.24 -16.58 -30.40
CA ASP A 183 -67.81 -16.19 -31.69
C ASP A 183 -69.33 -16.41 -31.80
N ASN A 184 -69.93 -17.17 -30.89
CA ASN A 184 -71.38 -17.44 -30.85
C ASN A 184 -71.97 -17.09 -29.48
N LYS A 185 -72.29 -15.80 -29.29
CA LYS A 185 -72.87 -15.27 -28.04
C LYS A 185 -74.38 -15.50 -27.97
N GLY A 186 -74.88 -15.76 -26.77
CA GLY A 186 -76.30 -15.93 -26.47
C GLY A 186 -77.02 -14.64 -26.11
N THR A 187 -78.32 -14.60 -26.35
CA THR A 187 -79.24 -13.60 -25.81
C THR A 187 -80.13 -14.30 -24.80
N VAL A 188 -80.13 -13.79 -23.58
CA VAL A 188 -81.01 -14.25 -22.49
C VAL A 188 -82.19 -13.29 -22.44
N THR A 189 -83.42 -13.81 -22.54
CA THR A 189 -84.64 -12.99 -22.48
C THR A 189 -85.54 -13.51 -21.38
N ALA A 190 -85.87 -12.64 -20.42
CA ALA A 190 -86.87 -12.90 -19.39
C ALA A 190 -88.18 -12.16 -19.70
N THR A 191 -89.31 -12.84 -19.61
CA THR A 191 -90.65 -12.28 -19.87
C THR A 191 -91.47 -12.30 -18.58
N LEU A 192 -91.91 -11.12 -18.13
CA LEU A 192 -92.70 -10.91 -16.91
C LEU A 192 -94.16 -10.58 -17.25
N LEU A 193 -95.09 -11.40 -16.78
CA LEU A 193 -96.53 -11.26 -17.01
C LEU A 193 -97.29 -11.25 -15.68
N ASP A 194 -98.29 -10.40 -15.56
CA ASP A 194 -99.29 -10.42 -14.48
C ASP A 194 -100.67 -10.75 -15.04
N GLU A 195 -101.25 -11.88 -14.65
CA GLU A 195 -102.50 -12.43 -15.24
C GLU A 195 -102.51 -12.38 -16.79
N GLU A 196 -101.42 -12.83 -17.43
CA GLU A 196 -101.18 -12.79 -18.89
C GLU A 196 -100.98 -11.39 -19.51
N THR A 197 -100.98 -10.33 -18.71
CA THR A 197 -100.70 -8.96 -19.16
C THR A 197 -99.22 -8.62 -18.96
N PRO A 198 -98.50 -8.11 -19.97
CA PRO A 198 -97.10 -7.76 -19.80
C PRO A 198 -96.86 -6.60 -18.83
N LEU A 199 -95.95 -6.80 -17.89
CA LEU A 199 -95.53 -5.76 -16.96
C LEU A 199 -94.31 -5.02 -17.51
N ALA A 200 -94.52 -3.83 -18.05
CA ALA A 200 -93.46 -2.96 -18.58
C ALA A 200 -92.78 -2.11 -17.49
N GLY A 201 -91.49 -1.83 -17.67
CA GLY A 201 -90.69 -0.96 -16.82
C GLY A 201 -90.25 -1.58 -15.48
N GLN A 202 -90.36 -2.90 -15.32
CA GLN A 202 -89.94 -3.64 -14.13
C GLN A 202 -88.48 -4.07 -14.23
N LEU A 203 -87.74 -4.02 -13.13
CA LEU A 203 -86.32 -4.41 -13.11
C LEU A 203 -86.18 -5.92 -12.91
N ILE A 204 -85.49 -6.58 -13.84
CA ILE A 204 -85.08 -7.99 -13.73
C ILE A 204 -83.58 -8.05 -13.50
N SER A 205 -83.15 -8.85 -12.53
CA SER A 205 -81.75 -9.18 -12.29
C SER A 205 -81.41 -10.55 -12.91
N PHE A 206 -80.24 -10.64 -13.53
CA PHE A 206 -79.69 -11.81 -14.20
C PHE A 206 -78.31 -12.12 -13.63
N SER A 207 -78.05 -13.38 -13.32
CA SER A 207 -76.73 -13.86 -12.92
C SER A 207 -76.42 -15.20 -13.61
N THR A 208 -75.15 -15.55 -13.67
CA THR A 208 -74.70 -16.88 -14.13
C THR A 208 -74.09 -17.67 -12.98
N ASN A 209 -74.32 -18.98 -12.98
CA ASN A 209 -73.66 -19.94 -12.10
C ASN A 209 -72.81 -20.91 -12.94
N PHE A 210 -71.68 -21.36 -12.36
CA PHE A 210 -70.68 -22.28 -12.92
C PHE A 210 -69.82 -21.73 -14.07
N THR A 211 -70.43 -21.35 -15.19
CA THR A 211 -69.72 -20.78 -16.35
C THR A 211 -70.60 -19.77 -17.10
N GLY A 212 -70.01 -19.08 -18.07
CA GLY A 212 -70.61 -18.01 -18.87
C GLY A 212 -70.72 -16.67 -18.15
N LYS A 213 -70.79 -15.60 -18.96
CA LYS A 213 -70.71 -14.22 -18.47
C LYS A 213 -71.85 -13.37 -19.02
N ILE A 214 -72.55 -12.66 -18.13
CA ILE A 214 -73.65 -11.73 -18.50
C ILE A 214 -73.09 -10.34 -18.84
N THR A 215 -73.60 -9.75 -19.92
CA THR A 215 -73.33 -8.37 -20.34
C THR A 215 -74.63 -7.61 -20.53
N PRO A 216 -74.80 -6.43 -19.89
CA PRO A 216 -73.84 -5.73 -19.04
C PRO A 216 -73.59 -6.42 -17.69
N VAL A 217 -72.39 -6.22 -17.12
CA VAL A 217 -71.90 -6.92 -15.90
C VAL A 217 -72.81 -6.72 -14.68
N LEU A 218 -73.53 -5.59 -14.59
CA LEU A 218 -74.51 -5.36 -13.52
C LEU A 218 -75.67 -6.37 -13.56
N GLY A 219 -75.83 -7.12 -14.66
CA GLY A 219 -76.81 -8.18 -14.76
C GLY A 219 -78.25 -7.71 -14.75
N THR A 220 -78.55 -6.42 -14.91
CA THR A 220 -79.93 -5.92 -14.77
C THR A 220 -80.49 -5.36 -16.08
N ALA A 221 -81.78 -5.58 -16.32
CA ALA A 221 -82.51 -5.00 -17.45
C ALA A 221 -83.96 -4.67 -17.07
N LEU A 222 -84.50 -3.59 -17.63
CA LEU A 222 -85.91 -3.22 -17.48
C LEU A 222 -86.76 -3.95 -18.52
N THR A 223 -87.95 -4.40 -18.15
CA THR A 223 -88.91 -4.97 -19.08
C THR A 223 -89.47 -3.92 -20.03
N ASP A 224 -89.66 -4.27 -21.30
CA ASP A 224 -90.24 -3.39 -22.32
C ASP A 224 -91.78 -3.44 -22.32
N SER A 225 -92.42 -2.84 -23.33
CA SER A 225 -93.89 -2.86 -23.47
C SER A 225 -94.50 -4.26 -23.63
N ASN A 226 -93.69 -5.26 -23.98
CA ASN A 226 -94.08 -6.67 -24.08
C ASN A 226 -93.69 -7.45 -22.83
N GLY A 227 -93.22 -6.79 -21.77
CA GLY A 227 -92.81 -7.42 -20.52
C GLY A 227 -91.46 -8.13 -20.61
N GLU A 228 -90.66 -7.88 -21.65
CA GLU A 228 -89.40 -8.58 -21.90
C GLU A 228 -88.19 -7.76 -21.47
N ALA A 229 -87.29 -8.38 -20.71
CA ALA A 229 -85.98 -7.84 -20.34
C ALA A 229 -84.90 -8.78 -20.89
N SER A 230 -83.87 -8.24 -21.55
CA SER A 230 -82.84 -9.06 -22.19
C SER A 230 -81.41 -8.64 -21.87
N VAL A 231 -80.51 -9.61 -21.73
CA VAL A 231 -79.05 -9.43 -21.55
C VAL A 231 -78.27 -10.36 -22.50
N THR A 232 -77.01 -10.07 -22.77
CA THR A 232 -76.14 -10.92 -23.59
C THR A 232 -75.37 -11.91 -22.70
N LEU A 233 -75.23 -13.15 -23.15
CA LEU A 233 -74.46 -14.22 -22.52
C LEU A 233 -73.26 -14.61 -23.39
N SER A 234 -72.06 -14.62 -22.84
CA SER A 234 -70.85 -15.12 -23.50
C SER A 234 -70.24 -16.33 -22.77
N SER A 235 -69.25 -17.01 -23.36
CA SER A 235 -68.77 -18.32 -22.90
C SER A 235 -68.01 -18.28 -21.58
N GLY A 236 -67.39 -17.16 -21.21
CA GLY A 236 -66.57 -17.09 -19.99
C GLY A 236 -65.33 -17.99 -20.05
N ASP A 237 -64.76 -18.31 -18.89
CA ASP A 237 -63.39 -18.81 -18.79
C ASP A 237 -63.27 -20.35 -18.69
N ALA A 238 -64.39 -21.05 -18.51
CA ALA A 238 -64.41 -22.50 -18.26
C ALA A 238 -65.38 -23.25 -19.18
N LYS A 239 -64.92 -24.36 -19.77
CA LYS A 239 -65.73 -25.24 -20.61
C LYS A 239 -66.66 -26.08 -19.74
N GLY A 240 -67.95 -26.16 -20.08
CA GLY A 240 -68.91 -26.96 -19.32
C GLY A 240 -70.35 -26.46 -19.38
N ALA A 241 -71.24 -27.05 -18.57
CA ALA A 241 -72.62 -26.61 -18.46
C ALA A 241 -72.74 -25.43 -17.49
N GLY A 242 -73.37 -24.34 -17.94
CA GLY A 242 -73.66 -23.15 -17.14
C GLY A 242 -75.16 -22.97 -16.91
N GLN A 243 -75.51 -22.12 -15.93
CA GLN A 243 -76.90 -21.74 -15.66
C GLN A 243 -77.03 -20.23 -15.64
N VAL A 244 -78.14 -19.71 -16.15
CA VAL A 244 -78.57 -18.32 -15.98
C VAL A 244 -79.77 -18.28 -15.07
N VAL A 245 -79.72 -17.41 -14.07
CA VAL A 245 -80.80 -17.15 -13.11
C VAL A 245 -81.36 -15.76 -13.39
N ALA A 246 -82.68 -15.64 -13.54
CA ALA A 246 -83.39 -14.36 -13.65
C ALA A 246 -84.34 -14.18 -12.47
N THR A 247 -84.31 -13.03 -11.82
CA THR A 247 -85.11 -12.72 -10.63
C THR A 247 -85.83 -11.37 -10.79
N TYR A 248 -87.13 -11.38 -10.51
CA TYR A 248 -87.95 -10.19 -10.31
C TYR A 248 -88.30 -10.06 -8.83
N THR A 249 -88.29 -8.85 -8.27
CA THR A 249 -88.76 -8.58 -6.92
C THR A 249 -89.80 -7.46 -6.96
N ASP A 250 -90.98 -7.70 -6.38
CA ASP A 250 -92.05 -6.72 -6.33
C ASP A 250 -91.80 -5.62 -5.27
N GLU A 251 -92.64 -4.59 -5.24
CA GLU A 251 -92.53 -3.47 -4.29
C GLU A 251 -92.74 -3.88 -2.82
N SER A 252 -93.29 -5.07 -2.57
CA SER A 252 -93.48 -5.64 -1.23
C SER A 252 -92.31 -6.52 -0.79
N GLY A 253 -91.30 -6.70 -1.65
CA GLY A 253 -90.10 -7.50 -1.38
C GLY A 253 -90.23 -8.98 -1.75
N ASN A 254 -91.31 -9.41 -2.42
CA ASN A 254 -91.48 -10.80 -2.83
C ASN A 254 -90.72 -11.05 -4.14
N ALA A 255 -89.88 -12.09 -4.17
CA ALA A 255 -89.08 -12.43 -5.34
C ALA A 255 -89.63 -13.64 -6.11
N VAL A 256 -89.60 -13.57 -7.44
CA VAL A 256 -89.87 -14.68 -8.35
C VAL A 256 -88.61 -14.94 -9.18
N THR A 257 -88.09 -16.17 -9.12
CA THR A 257 -86.84 -16.55 -9.77
C THR A 257 -87.05 -17.66 -10.81
N LYS A 258 -86.33 -17.60 -11.93
CA LYS A 258 -86.32 -18.62 -12.99
C LYS A 258 -84.90 -18.94 -13.44
N ILE A 259 -84.63 -20.22 -13.73
CA ILE A 259 -83.31 -20.72 -14.13
C ILE A 259 -83.38 -21.37 -15.52
N ALA A 260 -82.36 -21.15 -16.35
CA ALA A 260 -82.17 -21.81 -17.64
C ALA A 260 -80.71 -22.26 -17.81
N GLY A 261 -80.48 -23.47 -18.35
CA GLY A 261 -79.14 -24.04 -18.57
C GLY A 261 -78.61 -23.82 -20.00
N PHE A 262 -77.29 -23.81 -20.16
CA PHE A 262 -76.60 -23.76 -21.46
C PHE A 262 -75.26 -24.52 -21.40
N ILE A 263 -74.65 -24.80 -22.56
CA ILE A 263 -73.30 -25.37 -22.65
C ILE A 263 -72.34 -24.28 -23.13
N SER A 264 -71.18 -24.17 -22.51
CA SER A 264 -70.12 -23.22 -22.83
C SER A 264 -68.82 -23.91 -23.26
N ASN A 265 -68.09 -23.29 -24.18
CA ASN A 265 -66.75 -23.69 -24.58
C ASN A 265 -65.62 -23.12 -23.70
N GLY A 266 -65.91 -22.16 -22.81
CA GLY A 266 -64.88 -21.56 -21.94
C GLY A 266 -63.75 -20.84 -22.68
N ASP A 267 -63.94 -20.53 -23.96
CA ASP A 267 -62.92 -20.02 -24.90
C ASP A 267 -62.76 -18.50 -24.84
N GLU A 268 -63.30 -17.85 -23.80
CA GLU A 268 -63.14 -16.41 -23.54
C GLU A 268 -62.16 -16.14 -22.38
N ALA A 269 -61.51 -17.19 -21.86
CA ALA A 269 -60.45 -17.10 -20.84
C ALA A 269 -59.30 -16.17 -21.31
N PRO A 270 -58.79 -15.28 -20.44
CA PRO A 270 -57.58 -14.50 -20.71
C PRO A 270 -56.35 -15.40 -20.92
N ASP A 271 -55.47 -15.05 -21.86
CA ASP A 271 -54.27 -15.84 -22.22
C ASP A 271 -53.32 -16.08 -21.02
N ASP A 272 -53.39 -15.24 -19.99
CA ASP A 272 -52.59 -15.27 -18.75
C ASP A 272 -53.16 -16.20 -17.65
N ALA A 273 -54.34 -16.80 -17.87
CA ALA A 273 -54.98 -17.71 -16.90
C ALA A 273 -54.91 -19.21 -17.29
N ILE A 274 -54.24 -19.54 -18.40
CA ILE A 274 -54.11 -20.93 -18.89
C ILE A 274 -52.97 -21.65 -18.18
N GLN A 275 -53.21 -22.85 -17.66
CA GLN A 275 -52.22 -23.70 -16.98
C GLN A 275 -51.97 -24.96 -17.80
N TYR A 276 -50.71 -25.41 -17.86
CA TYR A 276 -50.30 -26.57 -18.64
C TYR A 276 -49.77 -27.68 -17.71
N SER A 277 -49.83 -28.92 -18.16
CA SER A 277 -49.23 -30.08 -17.48
C SER A 277 -48.26 -30.78 -18.43
N VAL A 278 -47.05 -31.09 -17.92
CA VAL A 278 -45.99 -31.78 -18.66
C VAL A 278 -45.65 -33.09 -17.95
N THR A 279 -45.58 -34.19 -18.70
CA THR A 279 -45.11 -35.50 -18.20
C THR A 279 -43.96 -36.02 -19.05
N ALA A 280 -43.05 -36.80 -18.44
CA ALA A 280 -41.89 -37.38 -19.11
C ALA A 280 -41.66 -38.84 -18.69
N SER A 281 -41.25 -39.70 -19.61
CA SER A 281 -40.93 -41.12 -19.35
C SER A 281 -39.79 -41.62 -20.23
N LEU A 282 -38.83 -42.32 -19.64
CA LEU A 282 -37.68 -42.90 -20.33
C LEU A 282 -37.98 -44.36 -20.73
N LEU A 283 -37.71 -44.71 -21.98
CA LEU A 283 -38.09 -45.97 -22.61
C LEU A 283 -36.88 -46.69 -23.20
N THR A 284 -36.78 -48.00 -22.98
CA THR A 284 -35.82 -48.89 -23.66
C THR A 284 -36.51 -50.08 -24.30
N GLY A 285 -35.84 -50.73 -25.26
CA GLY A 285 -36.35 -51.94 -25.93
C GLY A 285 -37.45 -51.70 -26.98
N CYS A 286 -37.77 -50.44 -27.32
CA CYS A 286 -38.78 -50.11 -28.31
C CYS A 286 -38.50 -50.74 -29.68
N VAL A 287 -39.53 -51.26 -30.36
CA VAL A 287 -39.34 -51.79 -31.72
C VAL A 287 -39.04 -50.64 -32.69
N PRO A 288 -38.15 -50.80 -33.69
CA PRO A 288 -37.73 -49.70 -34.57
C PRO A 288 -38.82 -48.97 -35.38
N SER A 289 -40.07 -49.45 -35.36
CA SER A 289 -41.21 -48.90 -36.10
C SER A 289 -42.33 -48.36 -35.19
N TRP A 290 -42.08 -48.26 -33.88
CA TRP A 290 -43.11 -47.91 -32.91
C TRP A 290 -43.64 -46.48 -33.07
N ASP A 291 -42.84 -45.57 -33.64
CA ASP A 291 -43.16 -44.16 -33.87
C ASP A 291 -43.51 -43.82 -35.34
N ASP A 292 -43.48 -44.79 -36.27
CA ASP A 292 -43.65 -44.58 -37.72
C ASP A 292 -44.97 -43.87 -38.10
N ASN A 293 -46.04 -44.04 -37.31
CA ASN A 293 -47.38 -43.50 -37.59
C ASN A 293 -47.80 -42.37 -36.63
N ARG A 294 -46.86 -41.76 -35.90
CA ARG A 294 -47.16 -40.77 -34.84
C ARG A 294 -47.95 -39.54 -35.30
N SER A 295 -47.93 -39.22 -36.59
CA SER A 295 -48.73 -38.11 -37.14
C SER A 295 -50.22 -38.41 -37.27
N ASN A 296 -50.62 -39.69 -37.20
CA ASN A 296 -52.01 -40.12 -37.44
C ASN A 296 -52.63 -40.86 -36.24
N VAL A 297 -51.81 -41.40 -35.33
CA VAL A 297 -52.25 -42.19 -34.17
C VAL A 297 -51.48 -41.73 -32.94
N LYS A 298 -52.19 -41.48 -31.83
CA LYS A 298 -51.57 -41.17 -30.54
C LYS A 298 -50.69 -42.36 -30.10
N LEU A 299 -49.42 -42.07 -29.81
CA LEU A 299 -48.48 -43.06 -29.30
C LEU A 299 -48.86 -43.47 -27.88
N ASP A 300 -48.76 -44.77 -27.58
CA ASP A 300 -48.98 -45.34 -26.25
C ASP A 300 -47.76 -46.19 -25.85
N PRO A 301 -46.89 -45.69 -24.96
CA PRO A 301 -45.69 -46.41 -24.52
C PRO A 301 -46.01 -47.65 -23.68
N THR A 302 -47.23 -47.80 -23.16
CA THR A 302 -47.66 -48.95 -22.35
C THR A 302 -48.25 -50.10 -23.16
N SER A 303 -48.48 -49.89 -24.46
CA SER A 303 -49.03 -50.91 -25.35
C SER A 303 -48.03 -52.04 -25.64
N ILE A 304 -48.48 -53.29 -25.58
CA ILE A 304 -47.66 -54.47 -25.93
C ILE A 304 -47.09 -54.38 -27.36
N ALA A 305 -47.76 -53.66 -28.26
CA ALA A 305 -47.34 -53.51 -29.66
C ALA A 305 -46.14 -52.56 -29.85
N SER A 306 -45.82 -51.69 -28.90
CA SER A 306 -44.68 -50.76 -28.99
C SER A 306 -43.34 -51.44 -28.69
N GLY A 307 -43.36 -52.55 -27.94
CA GLY A 307 -42.16 -53.21 -27.40
C GLY A 307 -41.39 -52.39 -26.37
N CYS A 308 -41.83 -51.15 -26.08
CA CYS A 308 -41.17 -50.26 -25.14
C CYS A 308 -41.38 -50.72 -23.70
N SER A 309 -40.36 -50.53 -22.87
CA SER A 309 -40.46 -50.66 -21.41
C SER A 309 -40.06 -49.35 -20.76
N ILE A 310 -40.88 -48.87 -19.82
CA ILE A 310 -40.54 -47.70 -19.00
C ILE A 310 -39.44 -48.13 -18.01
N THR A 311 -38.31 -47.43 -18.03
CA THR A 311 -37.14 -47.77 -17.20
C THR A 311 -36.51 -46.52 -16.61
N ASN A 312 -35.84 -46.69 -15.47
CA ASN A 312 -34.97 -45.68 -14.87
C ASN A 312 -33.49 -46.11 -14.96
N SER A 313 -33.14 -47.08 -15.80
CA SER A 313 -31.75 -47.50 -16.04
C SER A 313 -31.47 -47.84 -17.50
N VAL A 314 -30.32 -47.40 -18.02
CA VAL A 314 -29.88 -47.58 -19.41
C VAL A 314 -28.41 -48.05 -19.44
N SER A 315 -28.02 -48.88 -20.41
CA SER A 315 -26.62 -49.29 -20.62
C SER A 315 -25.82 -48.18 -21.31
N SER A 316 -24.52 -48.03 -21.01
CA SER A 316 -23.63 -47.10 -21.73
C SER A 316 -23.53 -47.36 -23.25
N ALA A 317 -23.94 -48.54 -23.70
CA ALA A 317 -23.92 -48.95 -25.11
C ALA A 317 -25.29 -48.84 -25.84
N GLU A 318 -26.37 -48.42 -25.18
CA GLU A 318 -27.73 -48.37 -25.75
C GLU A 318 -28.31 -46.93 -25.78
N LEU A 319 -29.15 -46.62 -26.76
CA LEU A 319 -29.94 -45.38 -26.82
C LEU A 319 -31.32 -45.60 -26.20
N ALA A 320 -31.78 -44.68 -25.34
CA ALA A 320 -33.12 -44.70 -24.77
C ALA A 320 -34.03 -43.64 -25.45
N ASP A 321 -35.31 -43.94 -25.61
CA ASP A 321 -36.32 -43.00 -26.11
C ASP A 321 -36.93 -42.20 -24.93
N LEU A 322 -37.05 -40.88 -25.05
CA LEU A 322 -37.68 -40.00 -24.07
C LEU A 322 -39.04 -39.54 -24.60
N PHE A 323 -40.11 -40.00 -23.95
CA PHE A 323 -41.51 -39.72 -24.28
C PHE A 323 -42.05 -38.59 -23.41
N ILE A 324 -42.61 -37.54 -24.02
CA ILE A 324 -43.06 -36.32 -23.32
C ILE A 324 -44.48 -35.96 -23.80
N GLU A 325 -45.39 -35.63 -22.88
CA GLU A 325 -46.76 -35.21 -23.18
C GLU A 325 -47.10 -33.85 -22.53
N VAL A 326 -47.73 -32.96 -23.31
CA VAL A 326 -48.14 -31.60 -22.88
C VAL A 326 -49.65 -31.42 -23.05
N THR A 327 -50.35 -31.07 -21.96
CA THR A 327 -51.82 -30.90 -21.94
C THR A 327 -52.23 -29.58 -21.28
N ASN A 328 -53.35 -29.01 -21.73
CA ASN A 328 -53.98 -27.85 -21.10
C ASN A 328 -54.82 -28.33 -19.89
N GLN A 329 -54.54 -27.82 -18.69
CA GLN A 329 -55.20 -28.29 -17.47
C GLN A 329 -56.68 -27.89 -17.39
N GLN A 330 -57.07 -26.76 -17.99
CA GLN A 330 -58.45 -26.29 -17.97
C GLN A 330 -59.34 -27.04 -18.95
N SER A 331 -58.86 -27.28 -20.18
CA SER A 331 -59.67 -27.92 -21.23
C SER A 331 -59.46 -29.43 -21.32
N GLY A 332 -58.35 -29.96 -20.79
CA GLY A 332 -57.92 -31.35 -20.95
C GLY A 332 -57.40 -31.68 -22.36
N ASP A 333 -57.29 -30.69 -23.23
CA ASP A 333 -56.86 -30.89 -24.61
C ASP A 333 -55.32 -30.99 -24.71
N ALA A 334 -54.88 -31.78 -25.68
CA ALA A 334 -53.47 -31.87 -26.04
C ALA A 334 -52.97 -30.57 -26.68
N VAL A 335 -51.76 -30.14 -26.31
CA VAL A 335 -51.19 -28.90 -26.85
C VAL A 335 -50.25 -29.21 -27.99
N ALA A 336 -50.71 -29.01 -29.23
CA ALA A 336 -49.91 -29.23 -30.43
C ALA A 336 -48.94 -28.08 -30.71
N ASN A 337 -47.78 -28.39 -31.29
CA ASN A 337 -46.70 -27.44 -31.63
C ASN A 337 -46.12 -26.66 -30.43
N ALA A 338 -46.25 -27.18 -29.20
CA ALA A 338 -45.56 -26.66 -28.04
C ALA A 338 -44.06 -26.98 -28.15
N LEU A 339 -43.21 -26.01 -27.84
CA LEU A 339 -41.76 -26.23 -27.76
C LEU A 339 -41.43 -26.91 -26.44
N VAL A 340 -40.75 -28.06 -26.56
CA VAL A 340 -40.21 -28.81 -25.43
C VAL A 340 -38.69 -28.66 -25.44
N GLU A 341 -38.13 -28.30 -24.29
CA GLU A 341 -36.70 -28.20 -24.02
C GLU A 341 -36.29 -29.22 -22.95
N VAL A 342 -35.32 -30.05 -23.31
CA VAL A 342 -34.79 -31.15 -22.49
C VAL A 342 -33.31 -30.95 -22.24
N THR A 343 -32.92 -31.04 -20.98
CA THR A 343 -31.52 -31.11 -20.54
C THR A 343 -31.28 -32.38 -19.72
N THR A 344 -30.04 -32.83 -19.68
CA THR A 344 -29.60 -33.95 -18.84
C THR A 344 -28.24 -33.61 -18.23
N ASP A 345 -28.00 -34.02 -16.99
CA ASP A 345 -26.70 -33.87 -16.31
C ASP A 345 -25.74 -35.05 -16.59
N LEU A 346 -26.27 -36.17 -17.10
CA LEU A 346 -25.54 -37.37 -17.49
C LEU A 346 -25.97 -37.81 -18.90
N GLY A 347 -25.01 -38.10 -19.76
CA GLY A 347 -25.27 -38.40 -21.18
C GLY A 347 -25.61 -37.16 -22.03
N THR A 348 -26.12 -37.38 -23.24
CA THR A 348 -26.51 -36.34 -24.20
C THR A 348 -27.91 -36.59 -24.74
N VAL A 349 -28.70 -35.53 -24.91
CA VAL A 349 -30.01 -35.60 -25.57
C VAL A 349 -29.82 -35.53 -27.08
N LEU A 350 -30.58 -36.30 -27.84
CA LEU A 350 -30.58 -36.32 -29.29
C LEU A 350 -31.96 -35.90 -29.83
N PRO A 351 -32.03 -34.89 -30.71
CA PRO A 351 -30.92 -34.08 -31.21
C PRO A 351 -30.26 -33.23 -30.11
N SER A 352 -28.97 -32.89 -30.27
CA SER A 352 -28.17 -32.16 -29.28
C SER A 352 -28.68 -30.76 -28.94
N SER A 353 -29.63 -30.24 -29.71
CA SER A 353 -30.36 -29.03 -29.36
C SER A 353 -31.27 -29.20 -28.14
N GLY A 354 -31.55 -30.45 -27.71
CA GLY A 354 -32.49 -30.75 -26.62
C GLY A 354 -33.93 -30.31 -26.91
N ARG A 355 -34.25 -29.99 -28.17
CA ARG A 355 -35.48 -29.29 -28.56
C ARG A 355 -36.33 -30.12 -29.50
N ALA A 356 -37.62 -30.26 -29.18
CA ALA A 356 -38.62 -30.88 -30.03
C ALA A 356 -39.95 -30.13 -29.96
N LEU A 357 -40.77 -30.24 -31.00
CA LEU A 357 -42.16 -29.77 -30.98
C LEU A 357 -43.09 -30.93 -30.66
N THR A 358 -44.16 -30.66 -29.91
CA THR A 358 -45.25 -31.62 -29.73
C THR A 358 -46.04 -31.79 -31.03
N ASP A 359 -46.47 -33.02 -31.32
CA ASP A 359 -47.34 -33.32 -32.45
C ASP A 359 -48.81 -32.96 -32.16
N SER A 360 -49.72 -33.30 -33.09
CA SER A 360 -51.17 -33.03 -32.96
C SER A 360 -51.83 -33.69 -31.75
N PHE A 361 -51.14 -34.64 -31.11
CA PHE A 361 -51.61 -35.31 -29.89
C PHE A 361 -50.89 -34.81 -28.63
N GLY A 362 -50.10 -33.75 -28.73
CA GLY A 362 -49.40 -33.15 -27.59
C GLY A 362 -48.13 -33.90 -27.20
N VAL A 363 -47.61 -34.78 -28.06
CA VAL A 363 -46.46 -35.65 -27.73
C VAL A 363 -45.18 -35.18 -28.41
N ALA A 364 -44.09 -35.07 -27.65
CA ALA A 364 -42.73 -34.89 -28.15
C ALA A 364 -41.88 -36.15 -27.86
N LEU A 365 -40.98 -36.49 -28.78
CA LEU A 365 -40.09 -37.65 -28.66
C LEU A 365 -38.65 -37.21 -28.93
N LEU A 366 -37.75 -37.50 -27.99
CA LEU A 366 -36.31 -37.31 -28.11
C LEU A 366 -35.59 -38.62 -27.76
N LYS A 367 -34.27 -38.68 -27.91
CA LYS A 367 -33.45 -39.81 -27.47
C LYS A 367 -32.42 -39.37 -26.43
N ILE A 368 -32.05 -40.26 -25.52
CA ILE A 368 -30.92 -40.08 -24.59
C ILE A 368 -29.81 -41.04 -24.99
N GLN A 369 -28.60 -40.50 -25.14
CA GLN A 369 -27.36 -41.24 -25.30
C GLN A 369 -26.57 -41.13 -23.99
N PRO A 370 -26.58 -42.17 -23.12
CA PRO A 370 -26.01 -42.13 -21.78
C PRO A 370 -24.52 -41.79 -21.68
N GLY A 371 -23.77 -41.94 -22.78
CA GLY A 371 -22.34 -41.70 -22.82
C GLY A 371 -21.51 -42.80 -22.16
N ASN A 372 -20.22 -42.55 -22.00
CA ASN A 372 -19.27 -43.49 -21.40
C ASN A 372 -19.11 -43.24 -19.90
N THR A 373 -20.04 -42.58 -19.22
CA THR A 373 -19.99 -42.32 -17.78
C THR A 373 -21.19 -42.99 -17.12
N GLY A 374 -20.91 -43.87 -16.17
CA GLY A 374 -21.87 -44.63 -15.39
C GLY A 374 -22.16 -43.86 -14.11
N GLY A 375 -23.33 -44.09 -13.53
CA GLY A 375 -23.82 -43.31 -12.39
C GLY A 375 -25.29 -42.97 -12.52
N ALA A 376 -25.81 -42.16 -11.59
CA ALA A 376 -27.17 -41.64 -11.64
C ALA A 376 -27.18 -40.22 -12.22
N GLY A 377 -28.13 -39.94 -13.11
CA GLY A 377 -28.36 -38.63 -13.70
C GLY A 377 -29.84 -38.23 -13.66
N THR A 378 -30.11 -36.99 -14.03
CA THR A 378 -31.40 -36.32 -14.00
C THR A 378 -31.70 -35.73 -15.38
N ILE A 379 -32.84 -36.09 -15.94
CA ILE A 379 -33.41 -35.47 -17.14
C ILE A 379 -34.39 -34.39 -16.68
N THR A 380 -34.23 -33.17 -17.17
CA THR A 380 -35.15 -32.06 -16.91
C THR A 380 -35.85 -31.67 -18.21
N VAL A 381 -37.18 -31.62 -18.17
CA VAL A 381 -38.06 -31.30 -19.30
C VAL A 381 -38.83 -30.02 -18.98
N SER A 382 -38.87 -29.09 -19.92
CA SER A 382 -39.61 -27.84 -19.80
C SER A 382 -40.46 -27.56 -21.04
N ALA A 383 -41.70 -27.11 -20.85
CA ALA A 383 -42.60 -26.67 -21.91
C ALA A 383 -43.67 -25.72 -21.35
N LEU A 384 -43.94 -24.61 -22.05
CA LEU A 384 -45.00 -23.63 -21.72
C LEU A 384 -45.02 -23.22 -20.23
N ASP A 385 -43.86 -22.84 -19.71
CA ASP A 385 -43.62 -22.39 -18.32
C ASP A 385 -43.79 -23.44 -17.21
N GLU A 386 -43.95 -24.72 -17.57
CA GLU A 386 -43.95 -25.86 -16.64
C GLU A 386 -42.65 -26.67 -16.77
N GLN A 387 -42.13 -27.19 -15.65
CA GLN A 387 -40.90 -27.99 -15.59
C GLN A 387 -41.06 -29.26 -14.75
N ILE A 388 -40.55 -30.39 -15.26
CA ILE A 388 -40.50 -31.67 -14.55
C ILE A 388 -39.09 -32.30 -14.69
N SER A 389 -38.66 -33.03 -13.67
CA SER A 389 -37.39 -33.78 -13.69
C SER A 389 -37.61 -35.27 -13.40
N THR A 390 -36.82 -36.14 -14.04
CA THR A 390 -36.84 -37.60 -13.85
C THR A 390 -35.41 -38.13 -13.71
N ASN A 391 -35.16 -38.96 -12.69
CA ASN A 391 -33.82 -39.54 -12.43
C ASN A 391 -33.66 -40.90 -13.14
N PHE A 392 -32.46 -41.18 -13.65
CA PHE A 392 -32.10 -42.45 -14.30
C PHE A 392 -30.65 -42.87 -13.97
N ALA A 393 -30.27 -44.12 -14.24
CA ALA A 393 -28.92 -44.65 -14.00
C ALA A 393 -28.28 -45.27 -15.24
N VAL A 394 -26.95 -45.21 -15.35
CA VAL A 394 -26.14 -45.72 -16.46
C VAL A 394 -25.21 -46.85 -16.01
N GLY A 395 -25.31 -48.02 -16.63
CA GLY A 395 -24.47 -49.21 -16.34
C GLY A 395 -23.16 -49.29 -17.15
N ILE A 396 -22.11 -49.87 -16.56
CA ILE A 396 -20.70 -49.82 -17.04
C ILE A 396 -20.21 -51.14 -17.66
N ALA A 397 -19.24 -51.07 -18.57
CA ALA A 397 -18.45 -52.21 -19.06
C ALA A 397 -17.06 -52.22 -18.37
N ASP A 398 -16.53 -53.38 -17.98
CA ASP A 398 -15.23 -53.52 -17.32
C ASP A 398 -14.05 -53.55 -18.32
N LEU A 399 -12.90 -52.95 -17.96
CA LEU A 399 -11.70 -52.81 -18.82
C LEU A 399 -10.41 -53.35 -18.18
N ILE A 400 -9.50 -53.82 -19.04
CA ILE A 400 -8.12 -54.23 -18.71
C ILE A 400 -7.15 -53.28 -19.44
N LEU A 401 -6.15 -52.74 -18.72
CA LEU A 401 -5.12 -51.84 -19.25
C LEU A 401 -3.75 -52.54 -19.31
N GLU A 402 -3.08 -52.48 -20.47
CA GLU A 402 -1.68 -52.88 -20.65
C GLU A 402 -0.84 -51.66 -21.04
N VAL A 403 0.31 -51.44 -20.39
CA VAL A 403 1.14 -50.23 -20.55
C VAL A 403 2.56 -50.59 -20.95
N ASP A 404 3.08 -49.90 -21.97
CA ASP A 404 4.48 -49.91 -22.40
C ASP A 404 5.08 -48.51 -22.19
N ASN A 405 6.25 -48.41 -21.55
CA ASN A 405 6.94 -47.13 -21.31
C ASN A 405 7.84 -46.66 -22.47
N GLY A 406 7.96 -47.48 -23.52
CA GLY A 406 8.70 -47.15 -24.74
C GLY A 406 10.22 -47.07 -24.57
N LEU A 407 10.75 -47.45 -23.40
CA LEU A 407 12.18 -47.44 -23.13
C LEU A 407 12.83 -48.77 -23.55
N ASN A 408 14.04 -48.67 -24.11
CA ASN A 408 14.82 -49.86 -24.46
C ASN A 408 15.31 -50.56 -23.20
N VAL A 409 15.36 -51.89 -23.23
CA VAL A 409 15.99 -52.72 -22.19
C VAL A 409 17.39 -53.15 -22.60
N ASP A 410 18.28 -53.31 -21.63
CA ASP A 410 19.63 -53.83 -21.84
C ASP A 410 19.64 -55.36 -22.03
N SER A 411 20.84 -55.95 -22.18
CA SER A 411 21.02 -57.40 -22.35
C SER A 411 20.62 -58.26 -21.13
N ASN A 412 20.38 -57.65 -19.96
CA ASN A 412 19.90 -58.32 -18.75
C ASN A 412 18.38 -58.15 -18.55
N GLY A 413 17.73 -57.31 -19.36
CA GLY A 413 16.31 -57.00 -19.26
C GLY A 413 16.00 -55.77 -18.40
N ASP A 414 17.01 -55.00 -17.98
CA ASP A 414 16.84 -53.79 -17.20
C ASP A 414 16.56 -52.59 -18.12
N VAL A 415 15.65 -51.70 -17.73
CA VAL A 415 15.28 -50.51 -18.51
C VAL A 415 16.44 -49.53 -18.56
N ILE A 416 16.84 -49.09 -19.75
CA ILE A 416 17.88 -48.07 -19.94
C ILE A 416 17.30 -46.70 -19.56
N PRO A 417 17.87 -45.99 -18.56
CA PRO A 417 17.39 -44.69 -18.14
C PRO A 417 17.36 -43.64 -19.26
N LEU A 418 16.35 -42.77 -19.20
CA LEU A 418 16.25 -41.62 -20.07
C LEU A 418 17.26 -40.57 -19.64
N LYS A 419 18.12 -40.12 -20.56
CA LYS A 419 19.05 -39.02 -20.27
C LYS A 419 18.29 -37.71 -20.04
N ALA A 420 18.84 -36.81 -19.23
CA ALA A 420 18.33 -35.44 -19.07
C ALA A 420 18.08 -34.78 -20.44
N GLY A 421 16.90 -34.17 -20.63
CA GLY A 421 16.48 -33.58 -21.91
C GLY A 421 15.88 -34.56 -22.94
N GLY A 422 15.96 -35.87 -22.69
CA GLY A 422 15.45 -36.93 -23.57
C GLY A 422 13.93 -37.08 -23.58
N SER A 423 13.40 -37.83 -24.55
CA SER A 423 11.96 -38.13 -24.68
C SER A 423 11.68 -39.60 -25.01
N THR A 424 10.56 -40.13 -24.52
CA THR A 424 10.02 -41.47 -24.84
C THR A 424 8.52 -41.40 -25.14
N ILE A 425 7.95 -42.45 -25.75
CA ILE A 425 6.50 -42.57 -26.03
C ILE A 425 5.93 -43.67 -25.14
N ILE A 426 4.93 -43.34 -24.34
CA ILE A 426 4.18 -44.27 -23.50
C ILE A 426 2.95 -44.75 -24.27
N GLU A 427 2.78 -46.06 -24.42
CA GLU A 427 1.66 -46.67 -25.13
C GLU A 427 0.75 -47.44 -24.16
N VAL A 428 -0.56 -47.22 -24.27
CA VAL A 428 -1.60 -47.84 -23.43
C VAL A 428 -2.57 -48.59 -24.32
N THR A 429 -2.72 -49.89 -24.10
CA THR A 429 -3.68 -50.77 -24.79
C THR A 429 -4.88 -51.07 -23.90
N LEU A 430 -6.09 -50.80 -24.40
CA LEU A 430 -7.37 -51.00 -23.71
C LEU A 430 -8.03 -52.29 -24.20
N LYS A 431 -8.40 -53.20 -23.29
CA LYS A 431 -9.09 -54.47 -23.59
C LYS A 431 -10.37 -54.65 -22.77
N ASP A 432 -11.33 -55.40 -23.32
CA ASP A 432 -12.52 -55.88 -22.58
C ASP A 432 -12.20 -57.09 -21.68
N GLU A 433 -13.18 -57.56 -20.89
CA GLU A 433 -13.02 -58.72 -20.00
C GLU A 433 -12.70 -60.03 -20.76
N GLU A 434 -13.11 -60.12 -22.03
CA GLU A 434 -12.81 -61.24 -22.92
C GLU A 434 -11.42 -61.14 -23.59
N GLY A 435 -10.69 -60.06 -23.35
CA GLY A 435 -9.33 -59.82 -23.84
C GLY A 435 -9.24 -59.28 -25.27
N ASN A 436 -10.36 -58.85 -25.87
CA ASN A 436 -10.37 -58.17 -27.17
C ASN A 436 -10.09 -56.67 -27.01
N LEU A 437 -9.66 -56.02 -28.08
CA LEU A 437 -9.41 -54.58 -28.08
C LEU A 437 -10.71 -53.80 -27.86
N TYR A 438 -10.68 -52.87 -26.91
CA TYR A 438 -11.76 -51.93 -26.66
C TYR A 438 -11.70 -50.80 -27.70
N THR A 439 -12.44 -50.96 -28.80
CA THR A 439 -12.33 -50.09 -29.97
C THR A 439 -13.07 -48.76 -29.87
N THR A 440 -13.87 -48.56 -28.82
CA THR A 440 -14.55 -47.29 -28.56
C THR A 440 -13.51 -46.21 -28.21
N PRO A 441 -13.47 -45.07 -28.93
CA PRO A 441 -12.56 -43.98 -28.61
C PRO A 441 -12.75 -43.51 -27.16
N THR A 442 -11.68 -43.54 -26.38
CA THR A 442 -11.70 -43.27 -24.93
C THR A 442 -10.56 -42.32 -24.58
N ASP A 443 -10.84 -41.34 -23.73
CA ASP A 443 -9.81 -40.43 -23.21
C ASP A 443 -8.94 -41.17 -22.19
N VAL A 444 -7.62 -41.05 -22.37
CA VAL A 444 -6.60 -41.61 -21.46
C VAL A 444 -5.80 -40.45 -20.91
N GLU A 445 -5.86 -40.30 -19.59
CA GLU A 445 -5.19 -39.24 -18.85
C GLU A 445 -3.87 -39.74 -18.26
N PHE A 446 -2.83 -38.91 -18.38
CA PHE A 446 -1.47 -39.17 -17.89
C PHE A 446 -1.08 -38.07 -16.91
N SER A 447 -0.56 -38.48 -15.76
CA SER A 447 -0.03 -37.56 -14.74
C SER A 447 1.26 -38.11 -14.17
N SER A 448 2.16 -37.24 -13.73
CA SER A 448 3.39 -37.65 -13.04
C SER A 448 3.88 -36.53 -12.13
N THR A 449 4.66 -36.89 -11.12
CA THR A 449 5.17 -35.92 -10.14
C THR A 449 6.16 -34.96 -10.76
N CYS A 450 6.97 -35.40 -11.74
CA CYS A 450 7.84 -34.47 -12.46
C CYS A 450 7.08 -33.53 -13.39
N VAL A 451 5.95 -33.95 -13.98
CA VAL A 451 5.10 -33.06 -14.78
C VAL A 451 4.42 -32.02 -13.89
N ASP A 452 3.87 -32.42 -12.75
CA ASP A 452 3.20 -31.52 -11.80
C ASP A 452 4.16 -30.44 -11.26
N ASN A 453 5.44 -30.79 -11.11
CA ASN A 453 6.50 -29.88 -10.68
C ASN A 453 7.18 -29.11 -11.84
N ASN A 454 6.65 -29.18 -13.08
CA ASN A 454 7.22 -28.57 -14.29
C ASN A 454 8.65 -29.04 -14.66
N ASN A 455 9.12 -30.15 -14.09
CA ASN A 455 10.42 -30.74 -14.37
C ASN A 455 10.38 -31.71 -15.59
N SER A 456 9.18 -32.00 -16.09
CA SER A 456 8.92 -32.79 -17.30
C SER A 456 7.69 -32.27 -18.02
N SER A 457 7.53 -32.64 -19.30
CA SER A 457 6.30 -32.40 -20.08
C SER A 457 5.76 -33.71 -20.62
N ILE A 458 4.43 -33.90 -20.55
CA ILE A 458 3.73 -35.07 -21.08
C ILE A 458 2.49 -34.64 -21.87
N ASP A 459 2.11 -35.40 -22.90
CA ASP A 459 0.80 -35.26 -23.54
C ASP A 459 -0.29 -35.78 -22.56
N ALA A 460 -0.75 -34.90 -21.67
CA ALA A 460 -1.54 -35.27 -20.49
C ALA A 460 -2.89 -35.95 -20.80
N SER A 461 -3.50 -35.66 -21.96
CA SER A 461 -4.76 -36.26 -22.38
C SER A 461 -4.65 -36.69 -23.85
N VAL A 462 -4.84 -37.98 -24.11
CA VAL A 462 -4.82 -38.55 -25.47
C VAL A 462 -6.01 -39.48 -25.69
N LYS A 463 -6.63 -39.39 -26.88
CA LYS A 463 -7.74 -40.27 -27.27
C LYS A 463 -7.22 -41.59 -27.84
N SER A 464 -7.76 -42.70 -27.36
CA SER A 464 -7.48 -44.02 -27.93
C SER A 464 -8.07 -44.17 -29.35
N SER A 465 -7.33 -44.85 -30.21
CA SER A 465 -7.74 -45.21 -31.57
C SER A 465 -7.56 -46.71 -31.76
N SER A 466 -8.65 -47.42 -32.03
CA SER A 466 -8.68 -48.89 -32.15
C SER A 466 -8.15 -49.61 -30.89
N GLY A 467 -8.37 -49.03 -29.71
CA GLY A 467 -7.95 -49.59 -28.42
C GLY A 467 -6.51 -49.27 -28.01
N ILE A 468 -5.80 -48.38 -28.71
CA ILE A 468 -4.43 -47.97 -28.35
C ILE A 468 -4.37 -46.44 -28.20
N ALA A 469 -3.74 -45.95 -27.14
CA ALA A 469 -3.43 -44.54 -26.91
C ALA A 469 -1.91 -44.36 -26.70
N SER A 470 -1.34 -43.28 -27.24
CA SER A 470 0.10 -43.00 -27.14
C SER A 470 0.33 -41.57 -26.65
N SER A 471 1.18 -41.39 -25.64
CA SER A 471 1.53 -40.10 -25.03
C SER A 471 3.05 -39.89 -25.04
N THR A 472 3.52 -38.69 -25.39
CA THR A 472 4.96 -38.37 -25.41
C THR A 472 5.39 -37.81 -24.06
N TYR A 473 6.38 -38.41 -23.41
CA TYR A 473 7.01 -37.89 -22.19
C TYR A 473 8.40 -37.31 -22.52
N ARG A 474 8.71 -36.13 -21.97
CA ARG A 474 10.02 -35.48 -22.10
C ARG A 474 10.53 -34.97 -20.75
N ALA A 475 11.74 -35.37 -20.38
CA ALA A 475 12.39 -34.92 -19.15
C ALA A 475 13.06 -33.55 -19.35
N ASN A 476 12.57 -32.51 -18.68
CA ASN A 476 13.06 -31.12 -18.79
C ASN A 476 13.76 -30.64 -17.50
N GLY A 477 14.32 -31.56 -16.71
CA GLY A 477 14.86 -31.28 -15.37
C GLY A 477 14.47 -32.31 -14.30
N CYS A 478 13.67 -33.32 -14.66
CA CYS A 478 13.34 -34.42 -13.76
C CYS A 478 14.58 -35.25 -13.43
N GLY A 479 14.95 -35.30 -12.16
CA GLY A 479 16.14 -35.99 -11.65
C GLY A 479 15.84 -37.24 -10.82
N ILE A 480 14.64 -37.79 -10.96
CA ILE A 480 14.16 -38.96 -10.22
C ILE A 480 13.56 -39.98 -11.20
N ASP A 481 13.36 -41.20 -10.71
CA ASP A 481 12.51 -42.17 -11.39
C ASP A 481 11.06 -41.67 -11.32
N ASP A 482 10.54 -41.20 -12.46
CA ASP A 482 9.22 -40.58 -12.52
C ASP A 482 8.14 -41.65 -12.67
N VAL A 483 7.19 -41.68 -11.73
CA VAL A 483 6.04 -42.59 -11.77
C VAL A 483 4.93 -41.92 -12.55
N VAL A 484 4.66 -42.40 -13.76
CA VAL A 484 3.56 -41.93 -14.59
C VAL A 484 2.32 -42.75 -14.25
N ASN A 485 1.29 -42.06 -13.75
CA ASN A 485 -0.03 -42.62 -13.48
C ASN A 485 -0.93 -42.41 -14.69
N ILE A 486 -1.50 -43.50 -15.17
CA ILE A 486 -2.44 -43.55 -16.28
C ILE A 486 -3.83 -43.79 -15.71
N THR A 487 -4.78 -42.93 -16.07
CA THR A 487 -6.19 -43.09 -15.69
C THR A 487 -7.04 -43.12 -16.94
N VAL A 488 -7.86 -44.16 -17.05
CA VAL A 488 -8.91 -44.26 -18.06
C VAL A 488 -10.24 -44.28 -17.34
N GLU A 489 -11.06 -43.26 -17.58
CA GLU A 489 -12.41 -43.21 -17.04
C GLU A 489 -13.40 -43.74 -18.07
N THR A 490 -13.98 -44.90 -17.77
CA THR A 490 -15.15 -45.39 -18.51
C THR A 490 -16.19 -45.92 -17.53
N GLY A 491 -17.44 -45.67 -17.83
CA GLY A 491 -18.54 -45.93 -16.92
C GLY A 491 -18.45 -45.18 -15.58
N GLY A 492 -17.72 -44.07 -15.44
CA GLY A 492 -17.57 -43.44 -14.10
C GLY A 492 -16.84 -44.35 -13.10
N LYS A 493 -16.12 -45.36 -13.61
CA LYS A 493 -15.14 -46.17 -12.91
C LYS A 493 -13.76 -45.80 -13.47
N ASN A 494 -12.82 -45.54 -12.57
CA ASN A 494 -11.43 -45.28 -12.95
C ASN A 494 -10.69 -46.60 -13.07
N PHE A 495 -10.17 -46.87 -14.26
CA PHE A 495 -9.18 -47.91 -14.48
C PHE A 495 -7.82 -47.23 -14.44
N THR A 496 -6.99 -47.66 -13.50
CA THR A 496 -5.67 -47.06 -13.29
C THR A 496 -4.57 -48.06 -13.62
N ALA A 497 -3.54 -47.60 -14.30
CA ALA A 497 -2.27 -48.31 -14.47
C ALA A 497 -1.12 -47.33 -14.19
N SER A 498 0.07 -47.84 -13.96
CA SER A 498 1.24 -47.00 -13.70
C SER A 498 2.47 -47.58 -14.38
N THR A 499 3.39 -46.72 -14.81
CA THR A 499 4.71 -47.12 -15.28
C THR A 499 5.79 -46.17 -14.77
N ILE A 500 7.05 -46.64 -14.74
CA ILE A 500 8.19 -45.87 -14.24
C ILE A 500 9.06 -45.45 -15.42
N ILE A 501 9.42 -44.17 -15.46
CA ILE A 501 10.40 -43.59 -16.38
C ILE A 501 11.66 -43.23 -15.57
N PRO A 502 12.69 -44.10 -15.55
CA PRO A 502 13.96 -43.76 -14.92
C PRO A 502 14.66 -42.62 -15.67
N VAL A 503 15.08 -41.55 -14.98
CA VAL A 503 15.77 -40.39 -15.57
C VAL A 503 17.15 -40.16 -14.92
N GLU A 504 18.19 -39.98 -15.74
CA GLU A 504 19.53 -39.61 -15.25
C GLU A 504 19.62 -38.11 -14.92
N VAL A 505 20.22 -37.77 -13.77
CA VAL A 505 20.54 -36.39 -13.37
C VAL A 505 21.75 -35.86 -14.12
N SER A 506 21.70 -34.59 -14.53
CA SER A 506 22.86 -33.86 -15.06
C SER A 506 23.82 -33.47 -13.93
N ALA A 507 25.12 -33.57 -14.18
CA ALA A 507 26.14 -33.22 -13.18
C ALA A 507 26.17 -31.70 -12.95
N VAL A 508 26.34 -31.30 -11.69
CA VAL A 508 26.53 -29.89 -11.29
C VAL A 508 27.77 -29.32 -12.00
N GLN A 509 27.68 -28.08 -12.52
CA GLN A 509 28.76 -27.46 -13.29
C GLN A 509 29.28 -26.16 -12.68
N SER A 510 28.42 -25.30 -12.14
CA SER A 510 28.84 -23.97 -11.70
C SER A 510 27.97 -23.39 -10.58
N ILE A 511 28.57 -22.48 -9.79
CA ILE A 511 27.87 -21.63 -8.83
C ILE A 511 27.89 -20.20 -9.38
N GLN A 512 26.73 -19.57 -9.48
CA GLN A 512 26.53 -18.18 -9.90
C GLN A 512 26.29 -17.29 -8.67
N PHE A 513 27.02 -16.19 -8.53
CA PHE A 513 26.68 -15.15 -7.57
C PHE A 513 25.44 -14.37 -8.03
N ILE A 514 24.46 -14.17 -7.16
CA ILE A 514 23.24 -13.41 -7.46
C ILE A 514 23.41 -11.97 -7.00
N ASP A 515 23.45 -11.76 -5.68
CA ASP A 515 23.49 -10.44 -5.07
C ASP A 515 23.89 -10.49 -3.58
N VAL A 516 24.10 -9.29 -3.04
CA VAL A 516 24.18 -9.01 -1.60
C VAL A 516 23.05 -8.06 -1.23
N SER A 517 22.40 -8.25 -0.08
CA SER A 517 21.34 -7.34 0.36
C SER A 517 21.90 -5.96 0.65
N GLU A 518 23.08 -5.90 1.29
CA GLU A 518 23.78 -4.66 1.60
C GLU A 518 25.26 -4.77 1.21
N PRO A 519 25.76 -3.95 0.25
CA PRO A 519 27.16 -3.97 -0.15
C PRO A 519 28.07 -3.30 0.90
N VAL A 520 27.49 -2.52 1.81
CA VAL A 520 28.15 -1.79 2.88
C VAL A 520 27.47 -2.13 4.19
N ILE A 521 28.25 -2.54 5.19
CA ILE A 521 27.77 -2.79 6.56
C ILE A 521 28.66 -2.06 7.57
N ALA A 522 28.07 -1.58 8.66
CA ALA A 522 28.76 -0.86 9.73
C ALA A 522 29.24 -1.81 10.84
N LEU A 523 30.23 -1.39 11.65
CA LEU A 523 30.58 -2.08 12.90
C LEU A 523 29.41 -1.98 13.90
N PRO A 524 29.17 -3.00 14.76
CA PRO A 524 28.17 -2.91 15.82
C PRO A 524 28.44 -1.73 16.76
N PRO A 525 27.42 -0.91 17.13
CA PRO A 525 25.98 -1.13 16.97
C PRO A 525 25.32 -0.59 15.67
N GLY A 526 26.08 -0.06 14.70
CA GLY A 526 25.50 0.49 13.45
C GLY A 526 24.84 1.86 13.63
N GLU A 527 25.63 2.87 14.04
CA GLU A 527 25.16 4.25 14.22
C GLU A 527 24.57 4.86 12.95
N GLY A 528 23.63 5.80 13.12
CA GLY A 528 22.91 6.44 12.01
C GLY A 528 21.88 5.52 11.30
N GLY A 529 21.62 4.32 11.83
CA GLY A 529 20.71 3.35 11.23
C GLY A 529 21.33 2.51 10.12
N LEU A 530 22.67 2.46 10.06
CA LEU A 530 23.39 1.64 9.10
C LEU A 530 23.25 0.14 9.43
N PRO A 531 23.04 -0.73 8.42
CA PRO A 531 22.92 -2.16 8.64
C PRO A 531 24.25 -2.76 9.10
N THR A 532 24.19 -3.66 10.08
CA THR A 532 25.34 -4.43 10.60
C THR A 532 25.38 -5.86 10.02
N GLN A 533 24.46 -6.18 9.11
CA GLN A 533 24.32 -7.50 8.52
C GLN A 533 24.01 -7.39 7.03
N SER A 534 24.46 -8.38 6.25
CA SER A 534 24.16 -8.48 4.83
C SER A 534 23.91 -9.93 4.42
N VAL A 535 22.86 -10.17 3.64
CA VAL A 535 22.52 -11.49 3.11
C VAL A 535 23.18 -11.66 1.75
N VAL A 536 23.97 -12.72 1.58
CA VAL A 536 24.66 -13.06 0.33
C VAL A 536 23.99 -14.26 -0.31
N ARG A 537 23.64 -14.17 -1.60
CA ARG A 537 22.92 -15.23 -2.33
C ARG A 537 23.70 -15.76 -3.53
N PHE A 538 23.65 -17.07 -3.71
CA PHE A 538 24.24 -17.80 -4.84
C PHE A 538 23.19 -18.72 -5.48
N ARG A 539 23.37 -19.08 -6.75
CA ARG A 539 22.56 -20.06 -7.48
C ARG A 539 23.44 -21.18 -8.00
N LEU A 540 23.02 -22.43 -7.84
CA LEU A 540 23.71 -23.60 -8.37
C LEU A 540 23.11 -24.02 -9.72
N LEU A 541 23.98 -24.26 -10.70
CA LEU A 541 23.62 -24.64 -12.08
C LEU A 541 24.32 -25.93 -12.50
N ASP A 542 23.61 -26.79 -13.22
CA ASP A 542 24.15 -28.00 -13.83
C ASP A 542 24.80 -27.74 -15.20
N ALA A 543 25.31 -28.81 -15.83
CA ALA A 543 25.97 -28.78 -17.13
C ALA A 543 25.08 -28.29 -18.29
N ASP A 544 23.76 -28.32 -18.13
CA ASP A 544 22.77 -27.87 -19.11
C ASP A 544 22.27 -26.44 -18.81
N GLY A 545 22.78 -25.82 -17.74
CA GLY A 545 22.39 -24.49 -17.27
C GLY A 545 21.06 -24.48 -16.52
N ILE A 546 20.57 -25.63 -16.08
CA ILE A 546 19.35 -25.80 -15.28
C ILE A 546 19.73 -25.68 -13.80
N VAL A 547 18.79 -25.18 -12.99
CA VAL A 547 18.99 -25.03 -11.55
C VAL A 547 19.10 -26.39 -10.86
N SER A 548 20.02 -26.51 -9.90
CA SER A 548 20.22 -27.75 -9.13
C SER A 548 19.70 -27.59 -7.70
N PRO A 549 18.48 -28.06 -7.40
CA PRO A 549 17.85 -27.86 -6.09
C PRO A 549 18.31 -28.90 -5.05
N GLN A 550 18.11 -28.58 -3.77
CA GLN A 550 18.44 -29.42 -2.60
C GLN A 550 19.91 -29.88 -2.51
N GLN A 551 20.84 -29.15 -3.11
CA GLN A 551 22.27 -29.44 -3.08
C GLN A 551 22.96 -28.70 -1.92
N ARG A 552 23.97 -29.32 -1.29
CA ARG A 552 24.73 -28.71 -0.19
C ARG A 552 25.77 -27.74 -0.73
N ILE A 553 25.78 -26.53 -0.17
CA ILE A 553 26.79 -25.50 -0.40
C ILE A 553 27.41 -25.10 0.94
N ASP A 554 28.74 -25.10 0.99
CA ASP A 554 29.52 -24.65 2.13
C ASP A 554 30.08 -23.24 1.86
N PHE A 555 29.99 -22.37 2.86
CA PHE A 555 30.39 -20.97 2.81
C PHE A 555 31.61 -20.70 3.69
N LYS A 556 32.48 -19.82 3.21
CA LYS A 556 33.62 -19.34 3.96
C LYS A 556 33.85 -17.85 3.78
N LEU A 557 34.02 -17.13 4.88
CA LEU A 557 34.36 -15.71 4.88
C LEU A 557 35.87 -15.52 4.79
N THR A 558 36.33 -14.50 4.07
CA THR A 558 37.77 -14.16 3.96
C THR A 558 38.33 -13.38 5.14
N ASP A 559 37.57 -13.17 6.22
CA ASP A 559 38.05 -12.45 7.39
C ASP A 559 39.04 -13.31 8.20
N SER A 560 40.24 -12.78 8.44
CA SER A 560 41.30 -13.43 9.19
C SER A 560 41.56 -12.79 10.56
N THR A 561 40.98 -11.63 10.87
CA THR A 561 41.35 -10.84 12.07
C THR A 561 40.23 -9.99 12.67
N GLY A 562 39.10 -9.80 11.97
CA GLY A 562 38.09 -8.80 12.30
C GLY A 562 36.85 -9.27 13.06
N LEU A 563 36.76 -10.56 13.45
CA LEU A 563 35.59 -11.16 14.10
C LEU A 563 34.28 -11.06 13.30
N ALA A 564 34.35 -10.79 11.99
CA ALA A 564 33.18 -10.90 11.13
C ALA A 564 32.75 -12.37 11.02
N GLY A 565 31.44 -12.58 10.99
CA GLY A 565 30.84 -13.91 11.13
C GLY A 565 29.95 -14.28 9.96
N LEU A 566 29.66 -15.58 9.86
CA LEU A 566 28.58 -16.11 9.05
C LEU A 566 27.55 -16.73 9.99
N THR A 567 26.26 -16.44 9.79
CA THR A 567 25.19 -17.09 10.56
C THR A 567 25.11 -18.59 10.28
N GLN A 568 25.48 -18.99 9.06
CA GLN A 568 25.56 -20.40 8.64
C GLN A 568 26.73 -20.63 7.71
N ARG A 569 27.51 -21.68 7.97
CA ARG A 569 28.64 -22.12 7.15
C ARG A 569 28.24 -23.18 6.12
N THR A 570 27.08 -23.79 6.27
CA THR A 570 26.54 -24.79 5.35
C THR A 570 25.05 -24.54 5.17
N ALA A 571 24.57 -24.61 3.93
CA ALA A 571 23.15 -24.55 3.60
C ALA A 571 22.83 -25.40 2.37
N ASN A 572 21.54 -25.64 2.12
CA ASN A 572 21.09 -26.34 0.92
C ASN A 572 20.40 -25.38 -0.04
N THR A 573 20.53 -25.61 -1.35
CA THR A 573 19.78 -24.87 -2.36
C THR A 573 18.28 -25.18 -2.26
N ASP A 574 17.44 -24.16 -2.50
CA ASP A 574 15.99 -24.30 -2.60
C ASP A 574 15.56 -24.85 -3.98
N ASN A 575 14.25 -24.86 -4.26
CA ASN A 575 13.71 -25.34 -5.53
C ASN A 575 14.16 -24.53 -6.75
N ASP A 576 14.57 -23.28 -6.56
CA ASP A 576 15.09 -22.40 -7.62
C ASP A 576 16.63 -22.50 -7.73
N GLY A 577 17.24 -23.47 -7.03
CA GLY A 577 18.68 -23.65 -6.96
C GLY A 577 19.40 -22.55 -6.19
N VAL A 578 18.69 -21.72 -5.40
CA VAL A 578 19.27 -20.59 -4.66
C VAL A 578 19.66 -21.01 -3.26
N VAL A 579 20.83 -20.56 -2.81
CA VAL A 579 21.31 -20.72 -1.44
C VAL A 579 21.77 -19.36 -0.91
N GLN A 580 21.67 -19.15 0.40
CA GLN A 580 22.09 -17.90 1.02
C GLN A 580 22.80 -18.10 2.35
N THR A 581 23.58 -17.11 2.78
CA THR A 581 24.10 -16.97 4.15
C THR A 581 24.09 -15.50 4.56
N THR A 582 24.09 -15.22 5.86
CA THR A 582 24.14 -13.85 6.37
C THR A 582 25.52 -13.57 6.94
N VAL A 583 26.16 -12.52 6.44
CA VAL A 583 27.39 -11.95 6.98
C VAL A 583 27.02 -11.03 8.13
N THR A 584 27.59 -11.26 9.31
CA THR A 584 27.50 -10.37 10.46
C THR A 584 28.76 -9.54 10.57
N SER A 585 28.62 -8.23 10.73
CA SER A 585 29.73 -7.28 10.89
C SER A 585 30.66 -7.68 12.04
N GLY A 586 31.97 -7.58 11.79
CA GLY A 586 33.01 -7.72 12.80
C GLY A 586 33.28 -6.42 13.56
N ILE A 587 34.45 -6.33 14.20
CA ILE A 587 34.97 -5.15 14.91
C ILE A 587 36.13 -4.47 14.19
N VAL A 588 36.66 -5.05 13.10
CA VAL A 588 37.76 -4.46 12.31
C VAL A 588 37.26 -4.11 10.90
N PRO A 589 37.37 -2.85 10.44
CA PRO A 589 36.99 -2.46 9.09
C PRO A 589 37.81 -3.15 8.00
N GLY A 590 37.20 -3.38 6.84
CA GLY A 590 37.90 -3.98 5.71
C GLY A 590 37.00 -4.65 4.67
N PRO A 591 37.60 -5.12 3.56
CA PRO A 591 36.88 -5.86 2.55
C PRO A 591 36.56 -7.29 3.03
N LEU A 592 35.30 -7.69 2.89
CA LEU A 592 34.80 -9.03 3.16
C LEU A 592 34.33 -9.68 1.86
N VAL A 593 34.68 -10.95 1.65
CA VAL A 593 34.20 -11.76 0.53
C VAL A 593 33.71 -13.09 1.06
N VAL A 594 32.53 -13.52 0.62
CA VAL A 594 32.02 -14.85 0.90
C VAL A 594 32.40 -15.76 -0.26
N LYS A 595 33.09 -16.86 0.05
CA LYS A 595 33.36 -17.96 -0.86
C LYS A 595 32.29 -19.02 -0.67
N ALA A 596 31.84 -19.63 -1.76
CA ALA A 596 30.89 -20.74 -1.75
C ALA A 596 31.51 -21.95 -2.47
N CYS A 597 31.33 -23.14 -1.92
CA CYS A 597 31.72 -24.40 -2.54
C CYS A 597 30.57 -25.40 -2.57
N PHE A 598 30.41 -26.12 -3.68
CA PHE A 598 29.50 -27.26 -3.77
C PHE A 598 30.12 -28.52 -3.16
N VAL A 599 29.34 -29.20 -2.31
CA VAL A 599 29.71 -30.47 -1.71
C VAL A 599 28.66 -31.52 -2.09
N SER A 600 29.09 -32.55 -2.79
CA SER A 600 28.24 -33.63 -3.30
C SER A 600 27.74 -34.53 -2.17
N LYS A 601 26.41 -34.60 -1.98
CA LYS A 601 25.79 -35.44 -0.95
C LYS A 601 26.02 -36.94 -1.20
N THR A 602 26.08 -37.36 -2.46
CA THR A 602 26.36 -38.75 -2.82
C THR A 602 27.78 -39.14 -2.47
N ASP A 603 28.74 -38.22 -2.65
CA ASP A 603 30.14 -38.49 -2.34
C ASP A 603 30.38 -38.51 -0.82
N VAL A 604 29.70 -37.62 -0.07
CA VAL A 604 29.69 -37.69 1.40
C VAL A 604 29.08 -39.01 1.88
N ALA A 605 27.96 -39.46 1.29
CA ALA A 605 27.31 -40.73 1.67
C ALA A 605 28.14 -41.98 1.32
N ALA A 606 29.12 -41.86 0.41
CA ALA A 606 30.03 -42.94 0.07
C ALA A 606 31.23 -43.05 1.05
N LEU A 607 31.41 -42.08 1.94
CA LEU A 607 32.45 -42.09 2.98
C LEU A 607 32.05 -42.93 4.19
N PRO A 608 33.02 -43.36 5.03
CA PRO A 608 32.74 -43.99 6.32
C PRO A 608 31.81 -43.15 7.20
N GLU A 609 31.00 -43.82 8.02
CA GLU A 609 30.09 -43.14 8.95
C GLU A 609 30.88 -42.19 9.88
N GLY A 610 30.50 -40.91 9.88
CA GLY A 610 31.15 -39.83 10.64
C GLY A 610 32.12 -38.97 9.84
N ASP A 611 32.61 -39.43 8.68
CA ASP A 611 33.49 -38.63 7.80
C ASP A 611 32.67 -37.60 6.98
N ASP A 612 33.32 -36.50 6.58
CA ASP A 612 32.68 -35.45 5.75
C ASP A 612 33.67 -34.87 4.71
N LEU A 613 33.17 -34.05 3.78
CA LEU A 613 33.95 -33.36 2.75
C LEU A 613 33.98 -31.84 2.97
N SER A 614 35.13 -31.22 2.70
CA SER A 614 35.27 -29.76 2.62
C SER A 614 36.14 -29.38 1.42
N CYS A 615 35.92 -28.17 0.90
CA CYS A 615 36.73 -27.59 -0.17
C CYS A 615 37.88 -26.75 0.37
N TRP A 616 37.93 -26.55 1.69
CA TRP A 616 38.83 -25.62 2.35
C TRP A 616 40.02 -26.39 2.93
N THR A 617 41.17 -26.28 2.27
CA THR A 617 42.40 -26.99 2.64
C THR A 617 42.86 -26.74 4.06
N ASP A 618 42.65 -25.53 4.56
CA ASP A 618 43.03 -25.11 5.90
C ASP A 618 42.07 -25.63 6.98
N GLU A 619 40.78 -25.81 6.69
CA GLU A 619 39.87 -26.47 7.62
C GLU A 619 40.19 -27.97 7.73
N VAL A 620 40.51 -28.63 6.61
CA VAL A 620 40.99 -30.02 6.62
C VAL A 620 42.26 -30.17 7.44
N GLN A 621 43.21 -29.24 7.29
CA GLN A 621 44.44 -29.23 8.09
C GLN A 621 44.16 -28.95 9.57
N LEU A 622 43.26 -28.01 9.88
CA LEU A 622 42.84 -27.72 11.26
C LEU A 622 42.24 -28.96 11.92
N CYS A 623 41.35 -29.69 11.23
CA CYS A 623 40.75 -30.90 11.79
C CYS A 623 41.74 -32.07 11.94
N ALA A 624 42.83 -32.08 11.16
CA ALA A 624 43.91 -33.03 11.35
C ALA A 624 44.77 -32.70 12.60
N ASP A 625 44.99 -31.42 12.87
CA ASP A 625 45.81 -30.96 14.00
C ASP A 625 45.01 -30.87 15.32
N GLU A 626 43.74 -30.45 15.24
CA GLU A 626 42.80 -30.21 16.34
C GLU A 626 41.41 -30.84 16.06
N PRO A 627 41.26 -32.17 16.15
CA PRO A 627 40.03 -32.88 15.78
C PRO A 627 38.83 -32.59 16.69
N THR A 628 39.01 -31.89 17.81
CA THR A 628 37.92 -31.48 18.72
C THR A 628 37.41 -30.06 18.45
N ASN A 629 37.87 -29.40 17.38
CA ASN A 629 37.39 -28.08 17.01
C ASN A 629 35.93 -28.13 16.55
N ASP A 630 35.15 -27.09 16.86
CA ASP A 630 33.70 -27.04 16.58
C ASP A 630 33.35 -27.14 15.08
N ILE A 631 34.30 -26.88 14.18
CA ILE A 631 34.08 -27.02 12.73
C ILE A 631 34.34 -28.43 12.18
N CYS A 632 34.84 -29.36 13.00
CA CYS A 632 35.26 -30.69 12.57
C CYS A 632 34.14 -31.73 12.74
N PRO A 633 33.98 -32.67 11.78
CA PRO A 633 33.02 -33.76 11.91
C PRO A 633 33.48 -34.79 12.97
N GLU A 634 32.59 -35.69 13.40
CA GLU A 634 32.93 -36.75 14.37
C GLU A 634 34.00 -37.72 13.84
N GLY A 635 34.06 -37.92 12.52
CA GLY A 635 35.07 -38.69 11.81
C GLY A 635 36.15 -37.80 11.17
N THR A 636 36.61 -38.17 9.98
CA THR A 636 37.67 -37.47 9.24
C THR A 636 37.07 -36.49 8.24
N LEU A 637 37.57 -35.25 8.23
CA LEU A 637 37.26 -34.28 7.19
C LEU A 637 38.21 -34.48 5.98
N HIS A 638 37.65 -34.83 4.82
CA HIS A 638 38.40 -35.06 3.59
C HIS A 638 38.32 -33.83 2.66
N LEU A 639 39.38 -33.60 1.88
CA LEU A 639 39.39 -32.54 0.87
C LEU A 639 38.72 -33.02 -0.42
N VAL A 640 37.78 -32.24 -0.96
CA VAL A 640 37.21 -32.49 -2.29
C VAL A 640 38.33 -32.46 -3.34
N PRO A 641 38.49 -33.48 -4.20
CA PRO A 641 39.52 -33.52 -5.23
C PRO A 641 39.49 -32.28 -6.13
N LEU A 642 40.65 -31.72 -6.45
CA LEU A 642 40.74 -30.46 -7.21
C LEU A 642 40.01 -30.49 -8.57
N ALA A 643 39.92 -31.67 -9.20
CA ALA A 643 39.22 -31.85 -10.47
C ALA A 643 37.68 -31.77 -10.36
N GLU A 644 37.14 -31.89 -9.14
CA GLU A 644 35.71 -31.95 -8.83
C GLU A 644 35.24 -30.71 -8.04
N GLN A 645 36.16 -29.81 -7.67
CA GLN A 645 35.83 -28.60 -6.92
C GLN A 645 35.07 -27.58 -7.79
N ILE A 646 33.85 -27.25 -7.35
CA ILE A 646 33.02 -26.21 -7.95
C ILE A 646 32.86 -25.10 -6.91
N ASN A 647 33.49 -23.95 -7.18
CA ASN A 647 33.59 -22.82 -6.26
C ASN A 647 33.12 -21.50 -6.92
N ALA A 648 32.62 -20.58 -6.11
CA ALA A 648 32.37 -19.19 -6.50
C ALA A 648 32.70 -18.22 -5.36
N VAL A 649 32.76 -16.93 -5.70
CA VAL A 649 32.96 -15.83 -4.74
C VAL A 649 31.88 -14.78 -4.94
N SER A 650 31.46 -14.14 -3.85
CA SER A 650 30.56 -12.99 -3.91
C SER A 650 31.27 -11.75 -4.46
N SER A 651 30.50 -10.70 -4.73
CA SER A 651 31.08 -9.36 -4.76
C SER A 651 31.70 -9.00 -3.39
N GLN A 652 32.59 -8.03 -3.38
CA GLN A 652 33.17 -7.50 -2.14
C GLN A 652 32.09 -6.77 -1.33
N LEU A 653 31.96 -7.12 -0.05
CA LEU A 653 31.25 -6.33 0.96
C LEU A 653 32.27 -5.44 1.67
N ALA A 654 31.94 -4.18 1.89
CA ALA A 654 32.81 -3.26 2.61
C ALA A 654 32.30 -3.08 4.04
N LEU A 655 33.16 -3.41 5.01
CA LEU A 655 32.92 -3.17 6.43
C LEU A 655 33.58 -1.84 6.80
N TYR A 656 32.78 -0.85 7.20
CA TYR A 656 33.28 0.45 7.67
C TYR A 656 33.03 0.59 9.16
N SER A 657 33.88 1.37 9.82
CA SER A 657 33.60 1.78 11.20
C SER A 657 32.23 2.46 11.31
N GLY A 658 31.86 3.24 10.28
CA GLY A 658 30.63 4.02 10.23
C GLY A 658 30.64 5.22 11.18
N ILE A 659 31.56 5.24 12.15
CA ILE A 659 31.70 6.27 13.18
C ILE A 659 32.66 7.35 12.69
N THR A 660 32.24 8.60 12.81
CA THR A 660 33.07 9.75 12.45
C THR A 660 34.17 9.96 13.49
N ASP A 661 35.37 10.23 13.03
CA ASP A 661 36.54 10.51 13.86
C ASP A 661 36.85 12.01 13.89
N GLN A 662 37.28 12.51 15.05
CA GLN A 662 37.55 13.94 15.24
C GLN A 662 38.57 14.53 14.25
N ASN A 663 39.61 13.79 13.85
CA ASN A 663 40.64 14.31 12.94
C ASN A 663 40.21 14.34 11.47
N SER A 664 39.13 13.61 11.14
CA SER A 664 38.60 13.43 9.80
C SER A 664 37.21 14.08 9.64
N PHE A 665 36.79 14.87 10.63
CA PHE A 665 35.57 15.67 10.59
C PHE A 665 35.91 17.14 10.30
N ASP A 666 35.26 17.73 9.30
CA ASP A 666 35.54 19.11 8.89
C ASP A 666 34.27 19.88 8.49
N LEU A 667 34.36 21.20 8.53
CA LEU A 667 33.30 22.15 8.19
C LEU A 667 33.95 23.26 7.36
N SER A 668 33.35 23.59 6.22
CA SER A 668 33.86 24.63 5.32
C SER A 668 32.74 25.49 4.75
N PRO A 669 32.86 26.82 4.76
CA PRO A 669 31.92 27.70 4.08
C PRO A 669 32.28 27.83 2.59
N GLN A 670 31.30 28.14 1.76
CA GLN A 670 31.52 28.49 0.36
C GLN A 670 32.31 29.80 0.24
N VAL A 671 31.99 30.79 1.09
CA VAL A 671 32.67 32.09 1.15
C VAL A 671 32.94 32.46 2.60
N PHE A 672 34.17 32.82 2.96
CA PHE A 672 34.51 33.23 4.33
C PHE A 672 34.04 34.65 4.66
N ASN A 673 34.01 35.55 3.68
CA ASN A 673 33.70 36.97 3.82
C ASN A 673 32.55 37.41 2.88
N PRO A 674 31.32 36.93 3.07
CA PRO A 674 30.16 37.38 2.29
C PRO A 674 29.82 38.86 2.52
N ASN A 675 29.18 39.52 1.54
CA ASN A 675 28.68 40.90 1.64
C ASN A 675 27.44 41.00 2.56
N ALA A 676 27.61 40.70 3.85
CA ALA A 676 26.53 40.45 4.78
C ALA A 676 26.42 41.47 5.92
N LEU A 677 27.36 42.40 6.06
CA LEU A 677 27.33 43.35 7.19
C LEU A 677 26.06 44.22 7.16
N ASN A 678 25.83 44.88 6.03
CA ASN A 678 24.75 45.84 5.82
C ASN A 678 23.49 45.22 5.17
N TYR A 679 23.56 43.94 4.80
CA TYR A 679 22.51 43.26 4.03
C TYR A 679 22.01 41.99 4.72
N ASN A 680 20.69 41.90 4.90
CA ASN A 680 20.01 40.68 5.35
C ASN A 680 19.69 39.78 4.15
N GLY A 681 19.57 38.47 4.39
CA GLY A 681 19.20 37.50 3.37
C GLY A 681 20.36 36.99 2.51
N ILE A 682 21.61 37.39 2.78
CA ILE A 682 22.77 36.79 2.12
C ILE A 682 22.86 35.33 2.53
N THR A 683 22.94 34.42 1.57
CA THR A 683 23.10 33.00 1.82
C THR A 683 24.52 32.55 1.56
N ASN A 684 25.03 31.65 2.40
CA ASN A 684 26.33 31.02 2.27
C ASN A 684 26.18 29.51 2.52
N SER A 685 26.66 28.68 1.60
CA SER A 685 26.58 27.23 1.77
C SER A 685 27.68 26.79 2.74
N LEU A 686 27.34 25.94 3.69
CA LEU A 686 28.24 25.33 4.66
C LEU A 686 28.28 23.82 4.38
N THR A 687 29.45 23.28 4.07
CA THR A 687 29.64 21.86 3.82
C THR A 687 30.33 21.21 4.99
N VAL A 688 29.71 20.18 5.56
CA VAL A 688 30.28 19.31 6.59
C VAL A 688 30.82 18.05 5.90
N TYR A 689 32.04 17.66 6.24
CA TYR A 689 32.74 16.48 5.73
C TYR A 689 32.97 15.46 6.84
N PHE A 690 32.80 14.18 6.53
CA PHE A 690 32.83 13.08 7.49
C PHE A 690 33.81 12.01 7.03
N GLY A 691 34.81 11.72 7.87
CA GLY A 691 35.66 10.55 7.73
C GLY A 691 35.82 9.82 9.06
N ASP A 692 36.23 8.56 8.96
CA ASP A 692 36.57 7.73 10.11
C ASP A 692 38.06 7.77 10.47
N GLN A 693 38.45 7.08 11.56
CA GLN A 693 39.81 7.00 12.08
C GLN A 693 40.82 6.46 11.05
N PHE A 694 40.35 5.79 10.00
CA PHE A 694 41.18 5.25 8.92
C PHE A 694 41.24 6.19 7.70
N ASN A 695 40.75 7.43 7.84
CA ASN A 695 40.58 8.41 6.77
C ASN A 695 39.72 7.87 5.61
N GLN A 696 38.73 7.02 5.92
CA GLN A 696 37.77 6.52 4.95
C GLN A 696 36.48 7.34 5.05
N PHE A 697 35.80 7.50 3.92
CA PHE A 697 34.51 8.17 3.85
C PHE A 697 33.46 7.45 4.71
N ASN A 698 32.76 8.21 5.56
CA ASN A 698 31.59 7.69 6.23
C ASN A 698 30.49 7.33 5.21
N SER A 699 29.65 6.36 5.58
CA SER A 699 28.49 5.99 4.79
C SER A 699 27.41 7.08 4.80
N ASN A 700 26.42 6.96 3.92
CA ASN A 700 25.28 7.86 3.87
C ASN A 700 24.39 7.72 5.11
N GLY A 701 23.80 8.82 5.56
CA GLY A 701 22.87 8.84 6.69
C GLY A 701 23.47 9.22 8.05
N VAL A 702 24.78 9.43 8.15
CA VAL A 702 25.42 9.99 9.35
C VAL A 702 24.96 11.43 9.55
N GLU A 703 24.61 11.78 10.78
CA GLU A 703 23.97 13.06 11.11
C GLU A 703 24.98 14.05 11.71
N SER A 704 24.93 15.30 11.24
CA SER A 704 25.59 16.43 11.90
C SER A 704 24.58 17.51 12.24
N THR A 705 24.81 18.17 13.38
CA THR A 705 24.12 19.41 13.76
C THR A 705 25.06 20.59 13.58
N VAL A 706 24.61 21.61 12.87
CA VAL A 706 25.32 22.88 12.70
C VAL A 706 24.65 23.94 13.55
N LEU A 707 25.43 24.67 14.33
CA LEU A 707 25.00 25.78 15.18
C LEU A 707 25.76 27.06 14.77
N THR A 708 25.12 28.20 14.95
CA THR A 708 25.70 29.50 14.60
C THR A 708 25.48 30.52 15.72
N GLU A 709 26.48 31.37 15.95
CA GLU A 709 26.39 32.49 16.89
C GLU A 709 25.39 33.55 16.39
N SER A 710 25.44 33.86 15.08
CA SER A 710 24.58 34.87 14.46
C SER A 710 24.24 34.51 13.00
N GLY A 711 23.09 34.99 12.53
CA GLY A 711 22.45 34.47 11.33
C GLY A 711 21.62 33.23 11.64
N VAL A 712 21.14 32.57 10.59
CA VAL A 712 20.26 31.40 10.71
C VAL A 712 20.70 30.30 9.75
N VAL A 713 20.78 29.07 10.27
CA VAL A 713 21.10 27.85 9.52
C VAL A 713 19.89 26.92 9.33
N GLY A 714 18.82 27.08 10.11
CA GLY A 714 17.68 26.15 10.17
C GLY A 714 16.30 26.83 10.20
N PRO A 715 15.21 26.09 9.92
CA PRO A 715 13.86 26.64 9.81
C PRO A 715 13.14 26.89 11.14
N GLN A 716 13.59 26.30 12.26
CA GLN A 716 12.87 26.34 13.55
C GLN A 716 13.74 26.68 14.77
N SER A 717 15.06 26.67 14.66
CA SER A 717 16.01 26.99 15.74
C SER A 717 17.31 27.56 15.16
N ASN A 718 18.25 27.95 16.04
CA ASN A 718 19.62 28.31 15.67
C ASN A 718 20.48 27.08 15.29
N GLU A 719 19.84 25.91 15.13
CA GLU A 719 20.48 24.65 14.80
C GLU A 719 19.90 24.09 13.50
N ALA A 720 20.75 23.45 12.71
CA ALA A 720 20.36 22.76 11.50
C ALA A 720 20.93 21.35 11.50
N VAL A 721 20.07 20.37 11.24
CA VAL A 721 20.47 18.98 11.12
C VAL A 721 20.63 18.63 9.64
N CYS A 722 21.77 18.07 9.26
CA CYS A 722 21.99 17.49 7.94
C CYS A 722 22.50 16.06 8.04
N ARG A 723 22.19 15.25 7.02
CA ARG A 723 22.63 13.86 6.93
C ARG A 723 23.51 13.66 5.72
N THR A 724 24.55 12.86 5.87
CA THR A 724 25.55 12.63 4.82
C THR A 724 24.95 11.99 3.58
N THR A 725 25.37 12.50 2.43
CA THR A 725 25.37 11.81 1.14
C THR A 725 26.77 11.93 0.57
N ASP A 726 27.40 10.81 0.22
CA ASP A 726 28.79 10.72 -0.21
C ASP A 726 29.76 11.39 0.79
N ALA A 727 29.64 11.01 2.07
CA ALA A 727 30.47 11.51 3.19
C ALA A 727 30.45 13.03 3.41
N SER A 728 29.44 13.74 2.89
CA SER A 728 29.27 15.17 3.14
C SER A 728 27.80 15.56 3.29
N CYS A 729 27.53 16.67 3.97
CA CYS A 729 26.21 17.30 3.94
C CYS A 729 26.31 18.82 3.91
N VAL A 730 25.32 19.47 3.29
CA VAL A 730 25.31 20.92 3.08
C VAL A 730 24.16 21.56 3.84
N VAL A 731 24.48 22.63 4.58
CA VAL A 731 23.53 23.50 5.28
C VAL A 731 23.66 24.91 4.71
N THR A 732 22.56 25.65 4.62
CA THR A 732 22.62 27.05 4.17
C THR A 732 22.58 27.99 5.37
N TRP A 733 23.66 28.74 5.58
CA TRP A 733 23.65 29.89 6.48
C TRP A 733 23.06 31.11 5.79
N ARG A 734 22.26 31.89 6.51
CA ARG A 734 21.65 33.13 6.02
C ARG A 734 21.87 34.29 7.00
N SER A 735 22.33 35.43 6.48
CA SER A 735 22.49 36.66 7.29
C SER A 735 21.13 37.21 7.72
N GLN A 736 20.93 37.39 9.02
CA GLN A 736 19.74 38.03 9.61
C GLN A 736 19.96 38.24 11.11
N GLY A 737 19.17 39.12 11.73
CA GLY A 737 19.31 39.44 13.15
C GLY A 737 20.44 40.43 13.43
N GLU A 738 20.85 40.53 14.70
CA GLU A 738 21.91 41.42 15.15
C GLU A 738 23.28 40.92 14.69
N ARG A 739 24.11 41.83 14.17
CA ARG A 739 25.49 41.50 13.79
C ARG A 739 26.35 41.41 15.05
N PRO A 740 27.22 40.39 15.19
CA PRO A 740 28.06 40.23 16.36
C PRO A 740 28.87 41.50 16.64
N PHE A 741 28.82 41.97 17.89
CA PHE A 741 29.56 43.13 18.39
C PHE A 741 29.43 44.39 17.53
N TYR A 742 28.23 44.65 16.98
CA TYR A 742 27.97 45.83 16.15
C TYR A 742 27.90 47.12 16.97
N ASP A 743 27.46 47.09 18.22
CA ASP A 743 27.32 48.30 19.06
C ASP A 743 28.63 49.12 19.18
N TYR A 744 28.53 50.45 19.13
CA TYR A 744 29.68 51.36 19.24
C TYR A 744 30.43 51.23 20.58
N LYS A 745 29.77 50.77 21.65
CA LYS A 745 30.41 50.59 22.97
C LYS A 745 31.64 49.69 22.95
N TRP A 746 31.73 48.77 21.98
CA TRP A 746 32.87 47.85 21.85
C TRP A 746 34.14 48.55 21.34
N GLY A 747 34.03 49.78 20.85
CA GLY A 747 35.14 50.59 20.34
C GLY A 747 35.98 49.83 19.32
N ASN A 748 35.33 49.06 18.45
CA ASN A 748 35.94 48.11 17.52
C ASN A 748 35.84 48.54 16.05
N ARG A 749 35.28 49.72 15.80
CA ARG A 749 35.12 50.31 14.47
C ARG A 749 36.30 51.21 14.13
N ILE A 750 36.61 51.31 12.84
CA ILE A 750 37.40 52.38 12.26
C ILE A 750 36.44 53.56 12.09
N GLY A 751 36.69 54.67 12.78
CA GLY A 751 35.76 55.80 12.79
C GLY A 751 36.39 57.12 13.20
N GLU A 752 35.62 58.21 13.00
CA GLU A 752 36.08 59.57 13.24
C GLU A 752 36.32 59.80 14.74
N ILE A 753 37.47 60.36 15.10
CA ILE A 753 37.81 60.69 16.49
C ILE A 753 37.15 62.02 16.83
N ASP A 754 35.84 62.01 17.08
CA ASP A 754 35.01 63.19 17.35
C ASP A 754 34.74 63.45 18.84
N GLY A 755 35.11 62.50 19.71
CA GLY A 755 34.93 62.58 21.17
C GLY A 755 33.48 62.42 21.64
N ASN A 756 32.60 61.90 20.78
CA ASN A 756 31.25 61.51 21.11
C ASN A 756 31.09 59.98 21.14
N SER A 757 31.02 59.42 22.35
CA SER A 757 30.87 57.97 22.58
C SER A 757 29.55 57.36 22.08
N ALA A 758 28.64 58.17 21.54
CA ALA A 758 27.42 57.72 20.86
C ALA A 758 27.57 57.62 19.33
N THR A 759 28.74 57.96 18.77
CA THR A 759 29.08 57.86 17.35
C THR A 759 30.33 56.99 17.15
N THR A 760 30.74 56.79 15.90
CA THR A 760 31.77 55.85 15.44
C THR A 760 33.16 56.13 16.04
N GLU A 761 33.38 55.86 17.33
CA GLU A 761 34.68 56.06 17.97
C GLU A 761 35.59 54.82 17.79
N GLY A 762 36.71 55.02 17.10
CA GLY A 762 37.77 54.01 16.99
C GLY A 762 38.72 53.97 18.19
N ILE A 763 38.20 54.17 19.39
CA ILE A 763 38.97 54.16 20.64
C ILE A 763 38.77 52.84 21.36
N ASN A 764 39.86 52.19 21.74
CA ASN A 764 39.83 50.97 22.54
C ASN A 764 39.29 51.29 23.95
N PRO A 765 38.13 50.74 24.35
CA PRO A 765 37.53 51.06 25.64
C PRO A 765 38.39 50.60 26.83
N LYS A 766 39.24 49.56 26.65
CA LYS A 766 40.09 49.01 27.71
C LYS A 766 41.32 49.86 28.00
N THR A 767 41.94 50.43 26.96
CA THR A 767 43.20 51.17 27.11
C THR A 767 43.02 52.68 27.01
N GLY A 768 41.93 53.14 26.37
CA GLY A 768 41.70 54.54 26.02
C GLY A 768 42.52 55.02 24.82
N ASP A 769 43.24 54.13 24.15
CA ASP A 769 44.06 54.45 22.98
C ASP A 769 43.23 54.36 21.68
N VAL A 770 43.63 55.13 20.68
CA VAL A 770 43.07 55.03 19.33
C VAL A 770 43.53 53.70 18.70
N ASN A 771 42.60 52.96 18.11
CA ASN A 771 42.86 51.67 17.49
C ASN A 771 43.69 51.77 16.21
N CYS A 772 43.25 52.63 15.29
CA CYS A 772 43.94 52.96 14.04
C CYS A 772 44.05 54.47 13.99
N ASP A 773 45.26 55.00 13.88
CA ASP A 773 45.47 56.43 13.71
C ASP A 773 44.75 56.98 12.45
N PRO A 774 44.28 58.24 12.49
CA PRO A 774 43.65 58.86 11.32
C PRO A 774 44.65 59.09 10.17
N TYR A 775 44.14 59.03 8.94
CA TYR A 775 44.81 59.48 7.71
C TYR A 775 44.31 60.87 7.35
N PHE A 776 45.13 61.90 7.55
CA PHE A 776 44.85 63.32 7.33
C PHE A 776 43.54 63.75 7.98
N GLU A 777 43.42 63.47 9.29
CA GLU A 777 42.23 63.70 10.13
C GLU A 777 41.00 62.85 9.75
N THR A 778 41.11 61.95 8.79
CA THR A 778 40.02 61.05 8.38
C THR A 778 40.24 59.62 8.87
N ALA A 779 39.15 58.92 9.17
CA ALA A 779 39.22 57.53 9.61
C ALA A 779 39.81 56.64 8.51
N ALA A 780 40.76 55.78 8.88
CA ALA A 780 41.53 54.95 7.95
C ALA A 780 41.85 53.58 8.54
N PRO A 781 42.12 52.58 7.69
CA PRO A 781 42.46 51.25 8.16
C PRO A 781 43.83 51.25 8.84
N CYS A 782 43.96 50.42 9.87
CA CYS A 782 45.22 50.19 10.58
C CYS A 782 46.32 49.72 9.62
N ILE A 783 47.54 50.25 9.75
CA ILE A 783 48.72 49.70 9.10
C ILE A 783 49.11 48.40 9.81
N GLY A 784 48.71 47.26 9.24
CA GLY A 784 48.95 45.94 9.80
C GLY A 784 47.66 45.25 10.22
N THR A 785 47.32 45.29 11.52
CA THR A 785 46.12 44.61 12.04
C THR A 785 45.51 45.41 13.19
N LEU A 786 44.17 45.47 13.23
CA LEU A 786 43.43 45.90 14.42
C LEU A 786 43.54 44.80 15.49
N VAL A 787 44.18 45.12 16.62
CA VAL A 787 44.53 44.15 17.67
C VAL A 787 43.26 43.51 18.28
N ARG A 788 43.10 42.19 18.08
CA ARG A 788 41.94 41.42 18.57
C ARG A 788 42.08 41.00 20.03
N ALA A 789 40.98 41.04 20.77
CA ALA A 789 40.84 40.53 22.14
C ALA A 789 41.23 39.05 22.30
N LYS A 790 41.08 38.26 21.23
CA LYS A 790 41.52 36.85 21.15
C LYS A 790 43.03 36.71 21.33
N ASN A 791 43.82 37.58 20.69
CA ASN A 791 45.28 37.48 20.64
C ASN A 791 45.95 38.28 21.77
N ASP A 792 45.33 39.38 22.19
CA ASP A 792 45.79 40.23 23.29
C ASP A 792 44.60 40.55 24.21
N PRO A 793 44.69 40.30 25.53
CA PRO A 793 43.63 40.67 26.48
C PRO A 793 43.20 42.14 26.43
N ASN A 794 44.13 43.05 26.07
CA ASN A 794 43.88 44.48 25.91
C ASN A 794 43.37 44.84 24.50
N GLY A 795 43.27 43.89 23.58
CA GLY A 795 42.68 44.11 22.26
C GLY A 795 41.15 44.27 22.30
N VAL A 796 40.61 44.75 21.18
CA VAL A 796 39.16 44.94 20.98
C VAL A 796 38.50 43.69 20.39
N ILE A 797 37.21 43.50 20.67
CA ILE A 797 36.43 42.43 20.06
C ILE A 797 36.00 42.90 18.68
N ARG A 798 36.44 42.24 17.61
CA ARG A 798 36.09 42.67 16.24
C ARG A 798 34.64 42.37 15.91
N GLY A 799 33.95 43.36 15.37
CA GLY A 799 32.57 43.23 14.92
C GLY A 799 32.43 42.49 13.61
N GLY A 800 31.21 42.00 13.35
CA GLY A 800 30.82 41.40 12.08
C GLY A 800 31.44 40.03 11.82
N ARG A 801 31.92 39.31 12.84
CA ARG A 801 32.44 37.94 12.70
C ARG A 801 31.54 37.00 13.46
N THR A 802 31.14 35.89 12.83
CA THR A 802 30.28 34.89 13.46
C THR A 802 30.96 33.54 13.50
N SER A 803 30.95 32.93 14.67
CA SER A 803 31.39 31.56 14.85
C SER A 803 30.27 30.55 14.53
N ILE A 804 30.65 29.51 13.80
CA ILE A 804 29.77 28.43 13.34
C ILE A 804 30.44 27.10 13.64
N ILE A 805 29.76 26.25 14.40
CA ILE A 805 30.23 24.93 14.79
C ILE A 805 29.34 23.85 14.15
N ALA A 806 29.97 22.84 13.57
CA ALA A 806 29.33 21.58 13.25
C ALA A 806 29.73 20.56 14.31
N VAL A 807 28.78 19.72 14.72
CA VAL A 807 29.05 18.57 15.58
C VAL A 807 28.40 17.32 15.00
N ALA A 808 29.01 16.15 15.26
CA ALA A 808 28.45 14.85 14.92
C ALA A 808 28.73 13.87 16.06
N LYS A 809 27.91 12.82 16.17
CA LYS A 809 28.23 11.71 17.08
C LYS A 809 29.37 10.91 16.48
N GLY A 810 30.45 10.79 17.25
CA GLY A 810 31.70 10.21 16.78
C GLY A 810 32.60 9.79 17.93
N GLN A 811 33.87 9.60 17.61
CA GLN A 811 34.90 9.21 18.55
C GLN A 811 36.09 10.18 18.49
N GLU A 812 36.82 10.23 19.58
CA GLU A 812 38.09 10.93 19.63
C GLU A 812 39.11 10.30 18.69
N SER A 813 40.16 11.03 18.39
CA SER A 813 41.26 10.50 17.61
C SER A 813 42.32 9.86 18.51
N PHE A 814 43.01 8.87 18.00
CA PHE A 814 44.28 8.40 18.58
C PHE A 814 45.30 8.09 17.50
N VAL A 815 46.57 7.96 17.88
CA VAL A 815 47.60 7.43 16.99
C VAL A 815 47.86 5.99 17.39
N ASP A 816 47.64 5.08 16.45
CA ASP A 816 47.97 3.66 16.62
C ASP A 816 49.50 3.49 16.57
N GLU A 817 50.10 3.22 17.72
CA GLU A 817 51.55 3.28 17.93
C GLU A 817 52.25 1.99 17.46
N GLU A 818 53.57 2.03 17.33
CA GLU A 818 54.32 0.82 16.98
C GLU A 818 54.26 -0.22 18.12
N SER A 819 54.10 -1.49 17.73
CA SER A 819 54.18 -2.63 18.66
C SER A 819 55.49 -2.59 19.46
N SER A 820 55.41 -2.82 20.78
CA SER A 820 56.57 -2.93 21.66
C SER A 820 56.51 -4.22 22.49
N ASP A 821 57.64 -4.62 23.10
CA ASP A 821 57.80 -5.95 23.72
C ASP A 821 56.66 -6.31 24.68
N GLY A 822 55.78 -7.21 24.23
CA GLY A 822 54.64 -7.75 25.00
C GLY A 822 53.30 -7.02 24.81
N ILE A 823 53.24 -5.94 24.04
CA ILE A 823 52.00 -5.22 23.71
C ILE A 823 51.89 -5.11 22.19
N THR A 824 50.98 -5.89 21.60
CA THR A 824 50.66 -5.82 20.18
C THR A 824 49.86 -4.55 19.91
N ARG A 825 50.49 -3.59 19.23
CA ARG A 825 49.87 -2.38 18.69
C ARG A 825 49.90 -2.40 17.16
N ARG A 826 49.36 -1.39 16.50
CA ARG A 826 49.14 -1.37 15.05
C ARG A 826 48.06 -2.34 14.60
N ASN A 827 47.05 -2.51 15.45
CA ASN A 827 45.92 -3.41 15.29
C ASN A 827 44.62 -2.65 14.98
N GLY A 828 44.68 -1.32 14.83
CA GLY A 828 43.52 -0.45 14.61
C GLY A 828 42.65 -0.21 15.84
N LEU A 829 43.12 -0.57 17.04
CA LEU A 829 42.45 -0.36 18.32
C LEU A 829 43.26 0.60 19.19
N PHE A 830 42.57 1.35 20.03
CA PHE A 830 43.19 2.13 21.09
C PHE A 830 43.68 1.19 22.20
N ASP A 831 44.99 1.21 22.42
CA ASP A 831 45.70 0.38 23.37
C ASP A 831 46.32 1.18 24.54
N ILE A 832 46.71 0.44 25.58
CA ILE A 832 47.32 1.04 26.77
C ILE A 832 48.55 1.86 26.39
N GLY A 833 48.54 3.15 26.74
CA GLY A 833 49.64 4.09 26.51
C GLY A 833 49.56 4.90 25.21
N GLU A 834 48.46 4.82 24.45
CA GLU A 834 48.23 5.61 23.22
C GLU A 834 47.45 6.91 23.45
N TYR A 835 47.10 7.20 24.70
CA TYR A 835 46.40 8.41 25.09
C TYR A 835 47.22 9.68 24.79
N TYR A 836 46.59 10.67 24.17
CA TYR A 836 47.18 11.97 23.93
C TYR A 836 46.23 13.10 24.31
N THR A 837 46.65 13.95 25.24
CA THR A 837 45.81 15.00 25.84
C THR A 837 45.26 16.04 24.86
N LEU A 838 45.81 16.16 23.65
CA LEU A 838 45.28 17.10 22.64
C LEU A 838 44.11 16.51 21.85
N TYR A 839 43.85 15.21 21.96
CA TYR A 839 42.72 14.54 21.33
C TYR A 839 41.55 14.32 22.29
N ASP A 840 41.78 14.51 23.58
CA ASP A 840 40.75 14.50 24.64
C ASP A 840 39.88 15.75 24.52
N LEU A 841 38.59 15.54 24.25
CA LEU A 841 37.64 16.60 23.95
C LEU A 841 36.70 16.87 25.14
N PRO A 842 36.50 18.14 25.53
CA PRO A 842 35.46 18.50 26.49
C PRO A 842 34.07 18.43 25.84
N GLU A 843 32.99 18.86 26.48
CA GLU A 843 31.73 19.09 25.76
C GLU A 843 31.88 20.09 24.62
N ALA A 844 31.08 19.95 23.55
CA ALA A 844 31.14 20.86 22.42
C ALA A 844 30.54 22.22 22.78
N PHE A 845 31.24 23.31 22.44
CA PHE A 845 30.74 24.67 22.62
C PHE A 845 31.04 25.52 21.40
N ASN A 846 30.16 26.50 21.15
CA ASN A 846 30.37 27.50 20.11
C ASN A 846 31.24 28.61 20.70
N ASP A 847 32.50 28.67 20.28
CA ASP A 847 33.55 29.58 20.78
C ASP A 847 33.45 30.94 20.07
N HIS A 848 32.69 31.87 20.65
CA HIS A 848 32.32 33.15 20.01
C HIS A 848 33.49 34.14 19.88
N ASN A 849 34.60 33.93 20.58
CA ASN A 849 35.79 34.78 20.45
C ASN A 849 37.00 34.03 19.87
N GLU A 850 36.76 32.81 19.40
CA GLU A 850 37.68 31.91 18.73
C GLU A 850 38.97 31.63 19.53
N ASN A 851 38.96 31.79 20.86
CA ASN A 851 40.17 31.67 21.68
C ASN A 851 40.44 30.25 22.18
N SER A 852 39.59 29.29 21.81
CA SER A 852 39.63 27.87 22.16
C SER A 852 39.40 27.58 23.65
N THR A 853 38.78 28.51 24.39
CA THR A 853 38.44 28.35 25.80
C THR A 853 36.99 28.73 26.07
N PHE A 854 36.30 27.93 26.88
CA PHE A 854 34.91 28.22 27.24
C PHE A 854 34.85 29.32 28.32
N ASP A 855 34.37 30.50 27.94
CA ASP A 855 34.47 31.77 28.68
C ASP A 855 33.09 32.31 29.14
N LYS A 856 32.04 31.49 29.10
CA LYS A 856 30.68 31.93 29.45
C LYS A 856 30.62 32.64 30.81
N ALA A 857 29.97 33.80 30.83
CA ALA A 857 29.77 34.61 32.03
C ALA A 857 28.30 34.99 32.22
N ASN A 858 27.91 35.28 33.46
CA ASN A 858 26.57 35.81 33.76
C ASN A 858 26.59 37.34 33.67
N CYS A 859 26.05 37.87 32.58
CA CYS A 859 26.00 39.31 32.33
C CYS A 859 24.87 39.98 33.11
N SER A 860 25.12 41.19 33.64
CA SER A 860 24.03 42.06 34.04
C SER A 860 23.40 42.72 32.79
N ASP A 861 22.14 43.14 32.90
CA ASP A 861 21.48 43.86 31.82
C ASP A 861 22.10 45.25 31.69
N ALA A 862 22.62 45.58 30.50
CA ALA A 862 23.33 46.82 30.22
C ALA A 862 22.49 48.08 30.48
N ASP A 863 21.15 47.98 30.42
CA ASP A 863 20.22 49.08 30.69
C ASP A 863 19.70 49.10 32.14
N SER A 864 20.26 48.28 33.02
CA SER A 864 19.84 48.17 34.43
C SER A 864 20.72 48.94 35.40
N ASP A 865 20.14 49.32 36.55
CA ASP A 865 20.88 49.91 37.68
C ASP A 865 22.00 48.99 38.23
N SER A 866 22.03 47.71 37.82
CA SER A 866 23.06 46.75 38.20
C SER A 866 24.27 46.67 37.25
N TYR A 867 24.22 47.36 36.11
CA TYR A 867 25.35 47.41 35.18
C TYR A 867 26.43 48.38 35.69
N ASP A 868 27.61 47.83 35.94
CA ASP A 868 28.84 48.58 36.21
C ASP A 868 29.94 48.10 35.25
N PRO A 869 30.36 48.95 34.29
CA PRO A 869 31.35 48.55 33.29
C PRO A 869 32.70 48.16 33.89
N ASN A 870 33.02 48.57 35.13
CA ASN A 870 34.30 48.20 35.75
C ASN A 870 34.28 46.79 36.35
N THR A 871 33.11 46.25 36.70
CA THR A 871 33.00 44.98 37.43
C THR A 871 32.24 43.90 36.66
N ASP A 872 31.42 44.28 35.68
CA ASP A 872 30.71 43.33 34.83
C ASP A 872 31.66 42.68 33.81
N GLN A 873 31.73 41.33 33.80
CA GLN A 873 32.57 40.55 32.90
C GLN A 873 32.16 40.64 31.42
N CYS A 874 30.93 41.05 31.14
CA CYS A 874 30.36 41.22 29.80
C CYS A 874 30.45 42.65 29.29
N SER A 875 30.96 43.58 30.10
CA SER A 875 31.22 44.95 29.66
C SER A 875 32.36 45.05 28.65
N GLU A 876 32.36 46.13 27.91
CA GLU A 876 33.42 46.54 26.98
C GLU A 876 34.80 46.68 27.63
N LEU A 877 34.88 46.94 28.94
CA LEU A 877 36.14 47.06 29.67
C LEU A 877 36.75 45.72 30.07
N ASN A 878 35.93 44.69 30.27
CA ASN A 878 36.37 43.40 30.82
C ASN A 878 36.25 42.23 29.83
N SER A 879 35.32 42.31 28.89
CA SER A 879 35.00 41.16 28.05
C SER A 879 36.05 40.87 26.98
N ARG A 880 36.16 39.60 26.61
CA ARG A 880 36.92 39.12 25.45
C ARG A 880 36.02 38.56 24.35
N GLY A 881 34.70 38.67 24.47
CA GLY A 881 33.72 38.21 23.47
C GLY A 881 33.09 36.85 23.76
N GLY A 882 33.71 36.00 24.59
CA GLY A 882 33.22 34.64 24.89
C GLY A 882 32.13 34.55 25.98
N HIS A 883 31.70 35.68 26.54
CA HIS A 883 30.75 35.68 27.65
C HIS A 883 29.37 35.09 27.29
N ASN A 884 28.99 35.12 26.01
CA ASN A 884 27.72 34.61 25.49
C ASN A 884 27.80 33.19 24.91
N GLU A 885 28.91 32.48 25.13
CA GLU A 885 29.10 31.14 24.57
C GLU A 885 28.02 30.15 25.04
N THR A 886 27.69 29.25 24.12
CA THR A 886 26.72 28.18 24.32
C THR A 886 27.40 26.83 24.13
N TRP A 887 26.98 25.85 24.92
CA TRP A 887 27.52 24.49 24.84
C TRP A 887 26.41 23.46 24.70
N ARG A 888 26.83 22.27 24.30
CA ARG A 888 26.04 21.07 24.09
C ARG A 888 26.15 20.20 25.33
N ASP A 889 25.13 20.27 26.18
CA ASP A 889 25.02 19.49 27.41
C ASP A 889 24.66 18.03 27.08
N LEU A 890 25.67 17.17 26.94
CA LEU A 890 25.52 15.83 26.40
C LEU A 890 24.87 14.87 27.40
N ASN A 891 25.11 15.11 28.69
CA ASN A 891 24.59 14.31 29.78
C ASN A 891 23.37 14.95 30.47
N ASN A 892 22.93 16.12 29.98
CA ASN A 892 21.78 16.89 30.43
C ASN A 892 21.84 17.23 31.94
N ASN A 893 23.04 17.54 32.44
CA ASN A 893 23.30 17.89 33.83
C ASN A 893 23.27 19.41 34.11
N GLY A 894 23.21 20.24 33.06
CA GLY A 894 23.19 21.70 33.09
C GLY A 894 24.54 22.36 33.39
N ILE A 895 25.65 21.64 33.27
CA ILE A 895 27.01 22.06 33.61
C ILE A 895 27.91 21.72 32.42
N TYR A 896 28.80 22.65 32.04
CA TYR A 896 29.82 22.37 31.02
C TYR A 896 30.89 21.45 31.60
N ASP A 897 31.07 20.28 31.00
CA ASP A 897 32.09 19.31 31.40
C ASP A 897 33.38 19.44 30.57
N GLY A 898 34.51 19.42 31.29
CA GLY A 898 35.84 19.40 30.67
C GLY A 898 36.23 18.01 30.16
N ALA A 899 37.36 17.96 29.47
CA ALA A 899 37.97 16.73 28.97
C ALA A 899 38.25 15.74 30.13
N ASP A 900 37.98 14.45 29.93
CA ASP A 900 37.87 13.46 31.03
C ASP A 900 39.17 12.68 31.28
N GLY A 901 40.18 12.85 30.43
CA GLY A 901 41.47 12.17 30.52
C GLY A 901 41.49 10.77 29.93
N LEU A 902 40.44 10.34 29.23
CA LEU A 902 40.29 9.02 28.61
C LEU A 902 40.18 9.15 27.10
N TYR A 903 40.30 8.03 26.38
CA TYR A 903 39.85 7.94 24.99
C TYR A 903 38.37 7.50 24.95
N ASN A 904 37.50 8.27 24.30
CA ASN A 904 36.10 7.89 24.06
C ASN A 904 35.89 7.43 22.61
N GLY A 905 35.72 6.12 22.39
CA GLY A 905 35.45 5.58 21.07
C GLY A 905 35.32 4.06 20.99
N LEU A 906 34.64 3.56 19.94
CA LEU A 906 34.37 2.12 19.80
C LEU A 906 35.63 1.28 19.64
N LEU A 907 36.72 1.88 19.17
CA LEU A 907 38.02 1.22 18.98
C LEU A 907 38.79 0.98 20.30
N CYS A 908 38.20 1.28 21.46
CA CYS A 908 38.78 0.99 22.77
C CYS A 908 39.00 -0.53 22.98
N SER A 909 40.27 -0.95 23.10
CA SER A 909 40.63 -2.35 23.29
C SER A 909 40.18 -2.86 24.67
N GLU A 910 39.93 -4.16 24.79
CA GLU A 910 39.47 -4.75 26.06
C GLU A 910 40.49 -4.55 27.18
N ALA A 911 41.78 -4.59 26.87
CA ALA A 911 42.84 -4.32 27.83
C ALA A 911 42.81 -2.87 28.32
N ALA A 912 42.69 -1.91 27.41
CA ALA A 912 42.64 -0.49 27.74
C ALA A 912 41.35 -0.10 28.49
N PHE A 913 40.21 -0.69 28.13
CA PHE A 913 38.94 -0.54 28.84
C PHE A 913 39.05 -1.02 30.30
N ASN A 914 39.58 -2.23 30.50
CA ASN A 914 39.77 -2.81 31.84
C ASN A 914 40.81 -2.05 32.68
N ALA A 915 41.76 -1.37 32.03
CA ALA A 915 42.73 -0.50 32.67
C ALA A 915 42.18 0.90 33.00
N GLY A 916 40.94 1.21 32.59
CA GLY A 916 40.33 2.52 32.78
C GLY A 916 41.03 3.63 32.01
N GLN A 917 41.56 3.33 30.81
CA GLN A 917 42.22 4.31 29.93
C GLN A 917 41.34 4.73 28.75
N CYS A 918 40.25 4.02 28.50
CA CYS A 918 39.28 4.37 27.49
C CYS A 918 37.87 3.90 27.85
N THR A 919 36.89 4.50 27.18
CA THR A 919 35.49 4.07 27.15
C THR A 919 35.10 3.72 25.72
N ARG A 920 33.98 3.00 25.57
CA ARG A 920 33.36 2.74 24.26
C ARG A 920 32.19 3.69 24.00
N ASP A 921 32.13 4.79 24.74
CA ASP A 921 31.08 5.80 24.58
C ASP A 921 31.43 6.71 23.39
N LEU A 922 30.39 7.16 22.68
CA LEU A 922 30.53 8.12 21.60
C LEU A 922 30.29 9.54 22.12
N ILE A 923 31.14 10.45 21.68
CA ILE A 923 31.11 11.86 22.06
C ILE A 923 30.71 12.73 20.86
N GLU A 924 30.71 14.06 21.04
CA GLU A 924 30.52 15.00 19.95
C GLU A 924 31.86 15.42 19.36
N VAL A 925 32.18 14.83 18.20
CA VAL A 925 33.23 15.35 17.35
C VAL A 925 32.75 16.65 16.73
N ARG A 926 33.67 17.62 16.55
CA ARG A 926 33.29 18.98 16.20
C ARG A 926 34.28 19.67 15.29
N LYS A 927 33.79 20.64 14.52
CA LYS A 927 34.62 21.60 13.80
C LYS A 927 33.97 22.97 13.85
N GLN A 928 34.76 23.99 14.19
CA GLN A 928 34.33 25.37 14.16
C GLN A 928 35.05 26.17 13.07
N ILE A 929 34.31 27.08 12.45
CA ILE A 929 34.79 28.08 11.50
C ILE A 929 34.29 29.47 11.90
N GLU A 930 34.98 30.49 11.39
CA GLU A 930 34.58 31.89 11.53
C GLU A 930 34.20 32.45 10.15
N VAL A 931 32.98 32.97 10.02
CA VAL A 931 32.50 33.69 8.82
C VAL A 931 32.44 35.18 9.12
N VAL A 932 33.02 35.97 8.24
CA VAL A 932 33.11 37.43 8.32
C VAL A 932 31.96 38.05 7.52
N MET A 933 31.02 38.67 8.20
CA MET A 933 30.01 39.51 7.58
C MET A 933 30.64 40.84 7.15
N SER A 934 31.24 40.86 5.97
CA SER A 934 31.99 42.01 5.46
C SER A 934 31.09 43.14 4.96
N GLY A 935 31.55 44.38 5.13
CA GLY A 935 30.90 45.59 4.63
C GLY A 935 31.41 46.06 3.28
N ASP A 936 30.53 46.65 2.47
CA ASP A 936 30.83 47.18 1.13
C ASP A 936 31.15 48.69 1.13
N ASP A 937 31.56 49.23 2.29
CA ASP A 937 32.04 50.60 2.49
C ASP A 937 33.53 50.57 2.84
N PRO A 938 34.44 50.68 1.84
CA PRO A 938 35.87 50.51 2.06
C PRO A 938 36.50 51.75 2.72
N TYR A 939 37.31 51.50 3.75
CA TYR A 939 38.27 52.43 4.33
C TYR A 939 39.61 52.25 3.62
N VAL A 940 40.29 53.34 3.29
CA VAL A 940 41.52 53.31 2.48
C VAL A 940 42.56 54.25 3.08
N ARG A 941 43.82 53.82 3.08
CA ARG A 941 44.99 54.62 3.47
C ARG A 941 46.11 54.43 2.44
N PHE A 942 46.79 55.52 2.11
CA PHE A 942 47.98 55.51 1.26
C PHE A 942 49.21 55.76 2.12
N ALA A 943 50.17 54.85 2.08
CA ALA A 943 51.36 54.91 2.91
C ALA A 943 52.63 54.59 2.11
N VAL A 944 53.74 55.16 2.56
CA VAL A 944 55.08 54.97 1.98
C VAL A 944 56.04 54.57 3.09
N LEU A 945 57.02 53.72 2.77
CA LEU A 945 58.03 53.32 3.74
C LEU A 945 58.92 54.49 4.13
N LYS A 946 59.19 54.63 5.43
CA LYS A 946 60.31 55.43 5.93
C LYS A 946 61.60 54.78 5.43
N SER A 947 62.44 55.53 4.73
CA SER A 947 63.77 55.05 4.36
C SER A 947 64.84 55.77 5.16
N ASN A 948 65.77 54.98 5.71
CA ASN A 948 67.07 55.45 6.21
C ASN A 948 68.24 54.94 5.34
N GLU A 949 67.97 54.20 4.23
CA GLU A 949 69.02 53.60 3.39
C GLU A 949 69.25 54.36 2.08
N VAL A 950 70.52 54.71 1.88
CA VAL A 950 71.13 55.49 0.80
C VAL A 950 71.42 54.57 -0.39
N VAL A 951 71.04 54.99 -1.60
CA VAL A 951 71.78 54.58 -2.82
C VAL A 951 72.52 55.81 -3.33
N SER A 952 73.84 55.70 -3.44
CA SER A 952 74.84 56.78 -3.41
C SER A 952 74.64 57.98 -4.39
N ALA A 953 74.48 59.18 -3.80
CA ALA A 953 74.83 60.58 -4.18
C ALA A 953 74.79 61.09 -5.66
N PRO A 954 74.41 62.36 -5.92
CA PRO A 954 74.31 63.49 -4.97
C PRO A 954 72.91 64.16 -4.93
N TYR A 955 72.26 64.00 -3.77
CA TYR A 955 71.05 64.67 -3.27
C TYR A 955 69.68 64.03 -3.56
N GLU A 956 69.01 63.80 -2.43
CA GLU A 956 67.93 62.88 -2.14
C GLU A 956 66.58 63.59 -2.19
N VAL A 957 65.56 62.97 -2.81
CA VAL A 957 64.20 63.21 -2.36
C VAL A 957 63.80 62.09 -1.44
N LEU A 958 63.89 62.39 -0.14
CA LEU A 958 63.62 61.50 0.97
C LEU A 958 62.14 61.60 1.34
N VAL A 959 61.51 60.49 1.68
CA VAL A 959 60.41 60.49 2.66
C VAL A 959 61.08 60.71 4.01
N PRO A 960 60.90 61.85 4.69
CA PRO A 960 61.61 62.12 5.94
C PRO A 960 61.27 61.07 7.01
N ALA A 961 62.24 60.74 7.87
CA ALA A 961 61.99 59.85 9.00
C ALA A 961 60.93 60.40 9.99
N ASP A 962 60.72 61.72 9.99
CA ASP A 962 59.67 62.41 10.75
C ASP A 962 58.37 62.62 9.95
N CYS A 963 58.29 62.10 8.73
CA CYS A 963 57.15 62.25 7.82
C CYS A 963 56.73 63.70 7.60
N SER A 964 57.67 64.66 7.70
CA SER A 964 57.38 66.05 7.36
C SER A 964 57.13 66.20 5.86
N SER A 965 56.24 67.11 5.49
CA SER A 965 56.01 67.43 4.07
C SER A 965 57.28 68.03 3.45
N THR A 966 57.64 67.55 2.27
CA THR A 966 58.83 68.01 1.52
C THR A 966 58.46 68.35 0.08
N ILE A 967 59.47 68.56 -0.76
CA ILE A 967 59.25 68.67 -2.20
C ILE A 967 58.85 67.34 -2.85
N ALA A 968 58.89 66.22 -2.13
CA ALA A 968 58.45 64.92 -2.61
C ALA A 968 56.92 64.74 -2.54
N GLY A 969 56.25 65.56 -1.74
CA GLY A 969 54.85 65.32 -1.39
C GLY A 969 54.47 65.79 0.01
N VAL A 970 53.18 65.60 0.31
CA VAL A 970 52.58 65.89 1.60
C VAL A 970 52.47 64.59 2.39
N PHE A 971 53.19 64.54 3.52
CA PHE A 971 53.25 63.40 4.41
C PHE A 971 52.79 63.76 5.82
N GLU A 972 52.36 62.75 6.57
CA GLU A 972 52.16 62.80 8.02
C GLU A 972 52.65 61.52 8.70
N VAL A 973 52.84 61.59 10.02
CA VAL A 973 53.32 60.47 10.82
C VAL A 973 52.20 59.46 11.01
N SER A 974 52.47 58.19 10.70
CA SER A 974 51.58 57.08 11.10
C SER A 974 51.94 56.52 12.47
N ASP A 975 50.99 55.81 13.11
CA ASP A 975 51.21 55.02 14.33
C ASP A 975 52.23 53.88 14.15
N ASN A 976 52.51 53.52 12.89
CA ASN A 976 53.50 52.53 12.55
C ASN A 976 54.89 53.16 12.41
N ALA A 977 55.84 52.63 13.16
CA ALA A 977 57.22 53.11 13.17
C ALA A 977 57.90 53.10 11.79
N LEU A 978 57.44 52.29 10.84
CA LEU A 978 58.04 52.11 9.51
C LEU A 978 57.39 52.91 8.39
N TRP A 979 56.21 53.54 8.60
CA TRP A 979 55.43 54.11 7.51
C TRP A 979 55.11 55.60 7.73
N CYS A 980 55.01 56.34 6.63
CA CYS A 980 54.41 57.66 6.58
C CYS A 980 53.15 57.61 5.73
N ASP A 981 52.10 58.28 6.16
CA ASP A 981 50.91 58.48 5.34
C ASP A 981 51.20 59.56 4.29
N VAL A 982 50.63 59.40 3.09
CA VAL A 982 50.87 60.30 1.94
C VAL A 982 49.56 60.81 1.35
N ALA A 983 49.39 62.13 1.22
CA ALA A 983 48.23 62.77 0.59
C ALA A 983 48.49 63.23 -0.85
N SER A 984 49.75 63.52 -1.17
CA SER A 984 50.18 63.88 -2.52
C SER A 984 51.62 63.48 -2.77
N ILE A 985 51.93 63.18 -4.02
CA ILE A 985 53.27 62.85 -4.51
C ILE A 985 53.65 63.89 -5.56
N ASP A 986 54.83 64.47 -5.43
CA ASP A 986 55.37 65.45 -6.39
C ASP A 986 56.67 64.91 -7.00
N LEU A 987 56.59 64.64 -8.30
CA LEU A 987 57.64 64.10 -9.15
C LEU A 987 58.30 65.19 -10.00
N SER A 988 57.88 66.45 -9.88
CA SER A 988 58.38 67.54 -10.71
C SER A 988 59.91 67.63 -10.70
N GLU A 989 60.50 68.09 -11.81
CA GLU A 989 61.93 68.35 -11.89
C GLU A 989 62.33 69.52 -10.99
N VAL A 990 62.88 69.18 -9.83
CA VAL A 990 63.49 70.15 -8.93
C VAL A 990 64.97 70.20 -9.22
N SER A 991 65.51 71.38 -9.51
CA SER A 991 66.96 71.59 -9.59
C SER A 991 67.46 72.55 -8.52
N ARG A 992 68.68 72.32 -8.02
CA ARG A 992 69.40 73.25 -7.14
C ARG A 992 70.81 73.48 -7.67
N ALA A 993 71.40 74.63 -7.34
CA ALA A 993 72.81 74.87 -7.66
C ALA A 993 73.68 73.77 -7.06
N ASN A 994 74.61 73.23 -7.84
CA ASN A 994 75.57 72.24 -7.35
C ASN A 994 76.46 72.91 -6.28
N PRO A 995 76.39 72.50 -4.99
CA PRO A 995 77.15 73.16 -3.93
C PRO A 995 78.66 72.90 -4.03
N ASP A 996 79.05 71.86 -4.76
CA ASP A 996 80.45 71.46 -4.97
C ASP A 996 81.05 72.07 -6.25
N TYR A 997 80.25 72.80 -7.05
CA TYR A 997 80.70 73.40 -8.31
C TYR A 997 81.62 74.62 -8.10
N ASP A 998 82.84 74.54 -8.63
CA ASP A 998 83.83 75.61 -8.67
C ASP A 998 84.01 76.12 -10.11
N ALA A 999 83.37 77.27 -10.40
CA ALA A 999 83.46 77.95 -11.69
C ALA A 999 84.89 78.36 -12.12
N THR A 1000 85.91 78.13 -11.27
CA THR A 1000 87.32 78.40 -11.57
C THR A 1000 88.16 77.16 -11.91
N ASP A 1001 87.64 75.93 -11.78
CA ASP A 1001 88.34 74.71 -12.22
C ASP A 1001 87.99 74.39 -13.69
N PRO A 1002 88.94 74.53 -14.64
CA PRO A 1002 88.69 74.25 -16.06
C PRO A 1002 88.52 72.76 -16.39
N ASN A 1003 88.74 71.84 -15.43
CA ASN A 1003 88.49 70.41 -15.59
C ASN A 1003 87.13 69.97 -15.05
N GLU A 1004 86.42 70.85 -14.34
CA GLU A 1004 85.07 70.57 -13.86
C GLU A 1004 84.08 70.78 -15.03
N THR A 1005 83.44 69.68 -15.45
CA THR A 1005 82.48 69.65 -16.57
C THR A 1005 81.07 69.28 -16.11
N ASP A 1006 80.87 69.19 -14.79
CA ASP A 1006 79.59 68.84 -14.17
C ASP A 1006 78.57 69.99 -14.32
N PRO A 1007 77.26 69.72 -14.25
CA PRO A 1007 76.24 70.74 -14.50
C PRO A 1007 76.20 71.78 -13.36
N GLU A 1008 75.99 73.05 -13.71
CA GLU A 1008 75.81 74.16 -12.74
C GLU A 1008 74.61 73.92 -11.78
N THR A 1009 73.69 73.03 -12.16
CA THR A 1009 72.50 72.65 -11.41
C THR A 1009 72.37 71.13 -11.31
N LEU A 1010 72.13 70.62 -10.10
CA LEU A 1010 71.80 69.22 -9.83
C LEU A 1010 70.29 69.03 -9.77
N GLU A 1011 69.80 67.99 -10.41
CA GLU A 1011 68.42 67.53 -10.25
C GLU A 1011 68.28 66.79 -8.90
N VAL A 1012 67.30 67.21 -8.11
CA VAL A 1012 67.04 66.77 -6.74
C VAL A 1012 65.55 66.57 -6.51
N GLY A 1013 64.79 66.27 -7.58
CA GLY A 1013 63.37 65.93 -7.54
C GLY A 1013 63.14 64.43 -7.34
N LEU A 1014 61.94 64.04 -6.93
CA LEU A 1014 61.60 62.63 -6.71
C LEU A 1014 61.52 61.93 -8.08
N SER A 1015 62.34 60.91 -8.29
CA SER A 1015 62.29 60.14 -9.54
C SER A 1015 61.19 59.07 -9.53
N SER A 1016 60.91 58.51 -8.35
CA SER A 1016 59.92 57.45 -8.17
C SER A 1016 59.65 57.16 -6.70
N ILE A 1017 58.46 56.64 -6.39
CA ILE A 1017 58.09 56.18 -5.06
C ILE A 1017 57.20 54.94 -5.13
N ASN A 1018 57.37 54.04 -4.15
CA ASN A 1018 56.48 52.90 -3.97
C ASN A 1018 55.42 53.27 -2.92
N VAL A 1019 54.15 53.13 -3.27
CA VAL A 1019 53.00 53.43 -2.41
C VAL A 1019 52.30 52.13 -2.08
N ARG A 1020 52.10 51.88 -0.79
CA ARG A 1020 51.23 50.81 -0.30
C ARG A 1020 49.87 51.39 0.04
N ILE A 1021 48.83 50.82 -0.52
CA ILE A 1021 47.44 51.22 -0.33
C ILE A 1021 46.78 50.18 0.56
N PHE A 1022 46.50 50.53 1.80
CA PHE A 1022 45.80 49.67 2.76
C PHE A 1022 44.29 49.84 2.65
N TYR A 1023 43.53 48.76 2.77
CA TYR A 1023 42.07 48.80 2.73
C TYR A 1023 41.39 47.69 3.55
N SER A 1024 40.25 48.03 4.14
CA SER A 1024 39.39 47.13 4.93
C SER A 1024 37.95 47.64 4.95
N ASP A 1025 37.05 46.87 5.55
CA ASP A 1025 35.75 47.41 5.98
C ASP A 1025 35.86 48.20 7.30
N GLU A 1026 34.71 48.61 7.86
CA GLU A 1026 34.64 49.40 9.08
C GLU A 1026 35.12 48.70 10.36
N PHE A 1027 35.24 47.37 10.41
CA PHE A 1027 35.73 46.63 11.58
C PHE A 1027 37.17 46.12 11.37
N GLY A 1028 37.85 46.65 10.34
CA GLY A 1028 39.17 46.17 9.93
C GLY A 1028 39.13 44.78 9.28
N ASN A 1029 37.96 44.30 8.86
CA ASN A 1029 37.79 43.01 8.21
C ASN A 1029 38.12 43.09 6.71
N PRO A 1030 38.38 41.94 6.04
CA PRO A 1030 38.41 41.90 4.58
C PRO A 1030 37.08 42.41 4.00
N LEU A 1031 37.15 43.08 2.85
CA LEU A 1031 35.98 43.45 2.05
C LEU A 1031 35.28 42.18 1.54
N PRO A 1032 34.04 42.27 1.03
CA PRO A 1032 33.33 41.11 0.53
C PRO A 1032 34.09 40.37 -0.57
N ALA A 1033 34.12 39.04 -0.51
CA ALA A 1033 34.72 38.22 -1.56
C ALA A 1033 34.04 38.48 -2.91
N GLY A 1034 34.84 38.50 -3.98
CA GLY A 1034 34.36 38.80 -5.33
C GLY A 1034 34.29 40.31 -5.65
N THR A 1035 34.62 41.19 -4.70
CA THR A 1035 34.79 42.62 -4.99
C THR A 1035 35.93 42.80 -5.98
N GLU A 1036 35.68 43.46 -7.11
CA GLU A 1036 36.70 43.82 -8.08
C GLU A 1036 37.45 45.06 -7.59
N VAL A 1037 38.78 45.02 -7.61
CA VAL A 1037 39.66 46.12 -7.23
C VAL A 1037 40.47 46.52 -8.44
N SER A 1038 40.51 47.81 -8.76
CA SER A 1038 41.29 48.33 -9.87
C SER A 1038 42.12 49.54 -9.43
N LEU A 1039 43.31 49.66 -10.01
CA LEU A 1039 44.28 50.71 -9.73
C LEU A 1039 44.61 51.46 -11.02
N THR A 1040 44.54 52.78 -10.98
CA THR A 1040 44.86 53.64 -12.14
C THR A 1040 45.62 54.87 -11.67
N ALA A 1041 46.52 55.38 -12.51
CA ALA A 1041 47.01 56.75 -12.41
C ALA A 1041 46.81 57.44 -13.77
N ASP A 1042 46.46 58.72 -13.75
CA ASP A 1042 46.32 59.54 -14.96
C ASP A 1042 47.49 60.52 -15.15
N ASN A 1043 48.45 60.56 -14.21
CA ASN A 1043 49.73 61.24 -14.34
C ASN A 1043 50.85 60.45 -13.67
N GLY A 1044 52.08 60.56 -14.17
CA GLY A 1044 53.23 59.75 -13.77
C GLY A 1044 53.27 58.38 -14.45
N ASP A 1045 54.47 57.80 -14.56
CA ASP A 1045 54.68 56.43 -15.01
C ASP A 1045 54.24 55.41 -13.93
N PHE A 1046 53.08 54.80 -14.16
CA PHE A 1046 52.42 53.90 -13.21
C PHE A 1046 52.73 52.42 -13.48
N SER A 1047 53.12 51.72 -12.42
CA SER A 1047 53.29 50.26 -12.44
C SER A 1047 52.77 49.61 -11.16
N ILE A 1048 52.16 48.43 -11.30
CA ILE A 1048 51.68 47.63 -10.18
C ILE A 1048 52.81 46.70 -9.72
N ILE A 1049 53.11 46.70 -8.42
CA ILE A 1049 54.09 45.80 -7.78
C ILE A 1049 53.38 44.55 -7.25
N GLU A 1050 52.32 44.73 -6.45
CA GLU A 1050 51.55 43.65 -5.81
C GLU A 1050 50.09 44.07 -5.71
N HIS A 1051 49.17 43.24 -6.20
CA HIS A 1051 47.75 43.59 -6.23
C HIS A 1051 46.88 42.34 -6.38
N GLU A 1052 45.76 42.31 -5.66
CA GLU A 1052 44.68 41.36 -5.88
C GLU A 1052 43.54 42.06 -6.62
N GLU A 1053 43.33 41.69 -7.90
CA GLU A 1053 42.25 42.25 -8.75
C GLU A 1053 40.84 41.89 -8.23
N THR A 1054 40.73 40.83 -7.44
CA THR A 1054 39.48 40.40 -6.82
C THR A 1054 39.73 39.96 -5.40
N ILE A 1055 38.91 40.45 -4.47
CA ILE A 1055 39.03 40.08 -3.05
C ILE A 1055 38.74 38.58 -2.88
N PRO A 1056 39.67 37.80 -2.31
CA PRO A 1056 39.50 36.37 -2.15
C PRO A 1056 38.52 36.04 -1.02
N SER A 1057 38.08 34.78 -1.01
CA SER A 1057 37.39 34.19 0.14
C SER A 1057 38.38 34.04 1.30
N THR A 1058 38.28 34.88 2.33
CA THR A 1058 39.19 34.90 3.48
C THR A 1058 38.53 35.43 4.73
N ASN A 1059 38.93 34.92 5.90
CA ASN A 1059 38.60 35.44 7.21
C ASN A 1059 39.84 36.04 7.92
N ARG A 1060 40.85 36.48 7.16
CA ARG A 1060 42.10 37.01 7.73
C ARG A 1060 41.89 38.16 8.74
N ASP A 1061 42.83 38.27 9.67
CA ASP A 1061 42.90 39.35 10.66
C ASP A 1061 43.74 40.55 10.19
N SER A 1062 44.55 40.41 9.15
CA SER A 1062 45.39 41.50 8.63
C SER A 1062 44.63 42.38 7.64
N THR A 1063 44.93 43.68 7.69
CA THR A 1063 44.46 44.66 6.71
C THR A 1063 44.96 44.28 5.32
N MET A 1064 44.10 44.43 4.31
CA MET A 1064 44.43 44.12 2.93
C MET A 1064 45.26 45.25 2.32
N TYR A 1065 46.07 44.97 1.31
CA TYR A 1065 46.88 46.02 0.68
C TYR A 1065 47.12 45.79 -0.81
N SER A 1066 47.59 46.83 -1.49
CA SER A 1066 48.18 46.76 -2.83
C SER A 1066 49.36 47.71 -2.92
N ASP A 1067 50.41 47.29 -3.61
CA ASP A 1067 51.63 48.05 -3.81
C ASP A 1067 51.72 48.51 -5.26
N VAL A 1068 51.96 49.80 -5.44
CA VAL A 1068 52.19 50.42 -6.74
C VAL A 1068 53.47 51.23 -6.71
N ARG A 1069 54.03 51.46 -7.88
CA ARG A 1069 55.15 52.37 -8.09
C ARG A 1069 54.70 53.46 -9.05
N ILE A 1070 54.87 54.70 -8.61
CA ILE A 1070 54.74 55.88 -9.46
C ILE A 1070 56.13 56.42 -9.71
N ALA A 1071 56.50 56.61 -10.97
CA ALA A 1071 57.75 57.23 -11.38
C ALA A 1071 57.48 58.45 -12.27
N ARG A 1072 58.48 59.32 -12.42
CA ARG A 1072 58.37 60.45 -13.34
C ARG A 1072 58.25 59.95 -14.79
N GLU A 1073 57.41 60.59 -15.58
CA GLU A 1073 57.23 60.25 -17.00
C GLU A 1073 58.51 60.50 -17.81
N SER A 1074 58.80 59.58 -18.74
CA SER A 1074 59.90 59.77 -19.71
C SER A 1074 59.46 60.52 -20.96
N ASP A 1075 58.23 60.28 -21.40
CA ASP A 1075 57.55 60.93 -22.51
C ASP A 1075 56.28 61.59 -21.96
N GLY A 1076 56.38 62.87 -21.61
CA GLY A 1076 55.37 63.60 -20.88
C GLY A 1076 53.99 63.67 -21.56
N ASN A 1077 52.94 63.54 -20.76
CA ASN A 1077 51.55 63.67 -21.18
C ASN A 1077 51.07 65.14 -21.29
N GLN A 1078 51.90 66.11 -20.89
CA GLN A 1078 51.63 67.56 -20.80
C GLN A 1078 50.60 67.99 -19.74
N ASP A 1079 50.21 67.09 -18.83
CA ASP A 1079 49.33 67.36 -17.70
C ASP A 1079 50.16 67.46 -16.41
N GLN A 1080 50.07 68.60 -15.72
CA GLN A 1080 50.87 68.86 -14.52
C GLN A 1080 50.33 68.16 -13.27
N ASP A 1081 49.04 67.82 -13.27
CA ASP A 1081 48.31 67.31 -12.13
C ASP A 1081 47.55 66.05 -12.54
N GLY A 1082 47.61 65.02 -11.70
CA GLY A 1082 46.83 63.81 -11.80
C GLY A 1082 46.55 63.19 -10.44
N VAL A 1083 46.06 61.96 -10.44
CA VAL A 1083 45.64 61.19 -9.27
C VAL A 1083 46.00 59.72 -9.40
N LEU A 1084 46.55 59.16 -8.33
CA LEU A 1084 46.55 57.71 -8.12
C LEU A 1084 45.19 57.34 -7.52
N THR A 1085 44.43 56.48 -8.19
CA THR A 1085 43.09 56.06 -7.78
C THR A 1085 43.03 54.56 -7.56
N ILE A 1086 42.47 54.15 -6.43
CA ILE A 1086 41.98 52.79 -6.19
C ILE A 1086 40.44 52.81 -6.26
N THR A 1087 39.87 51.85 -6.98
CA THR A 1087 38.42 51.70 -7.16
C THR A 1087 37.99 50.29 -6.78
N PHE A 1088 36.92 50.21 -5.99
CA PHE A 1088 36.26 48.97 -5.56
C PHE A 1088 34.89 48.89 -6.22
N GLN A 1089 34.58 47.75 -6.84
CA GLN A 1089 33.29 47.46 -7.42
C GLN A 1089 32.68 46.24 -6.74
N PHE A 1090 31.58 46.46 -6.03
CA PHE A 1090 30.83 45.44 -5.30
C PHE A 1090 29.59 45.05 -6.10
N GLU A 1091 29.27 43.75 -6.13
CA GLU A 1091 27.97 43.28 -6.58
C GLU A 1091 27.01 43.22 -5.40
N ASN A 1092 25.82 43.81 -5.56
CA ASN A 1092 24.75 43.74 -4.57
C ASN A 1092 23.84 42.51 -4.80
N GLN A 1093 22.98 42.21 -3.84
CA GLN A 1093 22.08 41.03 -3.87
C GLN A 1093 21.11 40.97 -5.08
N LEU A 1094 20.90 42.07 -5.79
CA LEU A 1094 20.00 42.17 -6.94
C LEU A 1094 20.77 42.19 -8.29
N GLY A 1095 22.09 41.96 -8.27
CA GLY A 1095 22.96 42.03 -9.44
C GLY A 1095 23.30 43.45 -9.88
N GLY A 1096 23.09 44.46 -9.03
CA GLY A 1096 23.52 45.83 -9.25
C GLY A 1096 24.93 46.07 -8.74
N THR A 1097 25.66 47.03 -9.31
CA THR A 1097 27.04 47.34 -8.93
C THR A 1097 27.11 48.61 -8.08
N LYS A 1098 27.84 48.57 -6.96
CA LYS A 1098 28.25 49.73 -6.15
C LYS A 1098 29.72 49.99 -6.42
N THR A 1099 30.08 51.22 -6.77
CA THR A 1099 31.47 51.62 -7.03
C THR A 1099 31.93 52.66 -6.02
N VAL A 1100 33.08 52.43 -5.40
CA VAL A 1100 33.70 53.37 -4.44
C VAL A 1100 35.15 53.58 -4.84
N SER A 1101 35.56 54.84 -5.02
CA SER A 1101 36.95 55.19 -5.36
C SER A 1101 37.59 56.08 -4.31
N ARG A 1102 38.90 55.97 -4.14
CA ARG A 1102 39.74 56.82 -3.28
C ARG A 1102 41.02 57.17 -4.03
N SER A 1103 41.50 58.39 -3.85
CA SER A 1103 42.61 58.89 -4.64
C SER A 1103 43.52 59.84 -3.87
N ILE A 1104 44.79 59.90 -4.27
CA ILE A 1104 45.78 60.92 -3.84
C ILE A 1104 46.29 61.66 -5.07
N SER A 1105 46.79 62.89 -4.89
CA SER A 1105 47.30 63.70 -6.01
C SER A 1105 48.70 63.25 -6.45
N ILE A 1106 48.95 63.24 -7.75
CA ILE A 1106 50.27 63.08 -8.38
C ILE A 1106 50.56 64.36 -9.15
N ILE A 1107 51.72 64.96 -8.91
CA ILE A 1107 52.22 66.11 -9.66
C ILE A 1107 53.44 65.64 -10.45
N ASP A 1108 53.43 65.82 -11.76
CA ASP A 1108 54.57 65.57 -12.66
C ASP A 1108 54.58 66.68 -13.71
N ASP A 1109 55.74 67.30 -13.96
CA ASP A 1109 55.86 68.48 -14.81
C ASP A 1109 56.24 68.17 -16.27
N LYS A 1110 56.34 66.89 -16.62
CA LYS A 1110 56.57 66.40 -17.98
C LYS A 1110 55.27 66.03 -18.66
#